data_AF-A0A922VLT0-F1
#
_entry.id   AF-A0A922VLT0-F1
#
_cell.length_a   1.000
_cell.length_b   1.000
_cell.length_c   1.000
_cell.angle_alpha   90.00
_cell.angle_beta   90.00
_cell.angle_gamma   90.00
#
_symmetry.space_group_name_H-M   'P 1'
#
loop_
_entity.id
_entity.type
_entity.pdbx_description
1 polymer ?
#
loop_
_entity_poly.entity_id
_entity_poly.type
_entity_poly.pdbx_seq_one_letter_code
_entity_poly.pdbx_strand_id
1 'polypeptide(L)'
;MTTSHRRPLRTPTADARGQALVLFVMAIFVFTGIVALVVDVSWYWASSLRLQRAADAAALAGVVYLPGDPSRAVTAARAEATRNGYPDGGPIVVTPAQDAANPRRMKVTVSAPVDTFFMRIFGINSIPASRKASAEYVLPVPMGSPQNYYGVGLFIAAESQTGYKSGAASGTGWTTPENADGSNNNQYARSPTTNGAQQQWGTFGLLSAPNAIPPGATIDGIEVRLNAVRQGSGSPSGSCQLRVALSWDGGVSWAPSNPADMTITLSGSEQTFNLGGATSAGAWTGRTWTRNDFSDTNFRVRLTFNKPSCGANRFAAVDTLFVRISSNAGPRDIYDPYGGSVLAPQNFWGAMQSQGAPNVQGDAFMTKYESRSPALDPNNVDSGQDPDAVYDWFNYYNYGVEIPAGATNGEVWIFDPGFCDVANSQGTGEGWTVGGANGYSPAQPVSAFYDLYDTQGTPYDLADDGAPIATSGNTFRQLTGDDSSLGGTNGSTDCSGAAWHNGWWRLASGLTGGALGTTYRVHTTSTDASSLTDQDNTTAMNAFAIWATATGGTPRVYGIGAMQAYVRLPGGQASTFYLAQVDATYAGKTMLIDLWDPGDTGALSADLEILQPTSSGYTTASFSYKATRGTSDSNASDCNAVTGTSTTVQTNSGGSSKLNGCWLRMTIALPSTYSAPIPPGETEPGWWKIRYRMGGSPTSYSTDMTTWKVSIRGNPVHLVVP
;
A
#
# COMPACT_ATOMS: atom_id res chain seq x y z
N MET A 1 -14.72 -33.87 -129.95
CA MET A 1 -13.65 -33.13 -129.24
C MET A 1 -14.34 -31.93 -128.59
N THR A 2 -14.53 -31.82 -127.29
CA THR A 2 -13.56 -31.93 -126.18
C THR A 2 -14.26 -32.32 -124.89
N THR A 3 -13.68 -33.28 -124.17
CA THR A 3 -13.98 -33.64 -122.77
C THR A 3 -13.12 -32.79 -121.83
N SER A 4 -13.68 -32.22 -120.75
CA SER A 4 -12.87 -31.87 -119.57
C SER A 4 -13.67 -31.93 -118.27
N HIS A 5 -13.01 -32.51 -117.26
CA HIS A 5 -13.48 -33.06 -116.00
C HIS A 5 -14.21 -32.10 -115.05
N ARG A 6 -15.33 -32.55 -114.48
CA ARG A 6 -15.81 -32.08 -113.16
C ARG A 6 -15.32 -33.04 -112.07
N ARG A 7 -14.50 -32.53 -111.13
CA ARG A 7 -14.24 -33.14 -109.82
C ARG A 7 -15.55 -33.17 -109.01
N PRO A 8 -15.92 -34.27 -108.35
CA PRO A 8 -16.88 -34.23 -107.26
C PRO A 8 -16.18 -34.27 -105.89
N LEU A 9 -16.90 -33.75 -104.89
CA LEU A 9 -16.71 -33.91 -103.43
C LEU A 9 -15.68 -32.94 -102.82
N ARG A 10 -15.99 -32.20 -101.74
CA ARG A 10 -16.69 -32.60 -100.51
C ARG A 10 -17.54 -31.46 -99.93
N THR A 11 -18.84 -31.68 -99.74
CA THR A 11 -19.66 -30.92 -98.80
C THR A 11 -19.33 -31.35 -97.35
N PRO A 12 -19.39 -30.44 -96.36
CA PRO A 12 -18.97 -30.72 -94.99
C PRO A 12 -19.89 -31.78 -94.36
N THR A 13 -19.30 -32.75 -93.66
CA THR A 13 -20.03 -33.71 -92.82
C THR A 13 -20.81 -32.98 -91.73
N ALA A 14 -22.13 -33.15 -91.76
CA ALA A 14 -23.06 -32.63 -90.77
C ALA A 14 -23.18 -33.60 -89.58
N ASP A 15 -22.12 -33.74 -88.77
CA ASP A 15 -22.13 -34.66 -87.60
C ASP A 15 -21.78 -33.99 -86.26
N ALA A 16 -21.93 -32.67 -86.13
CA ALA A 16 -21.60 -31.94 -84.90
C ALA A 16 -22.78 -31.24 -84.19
N ARG A 17 -24.04 -31.57 -84.53
CA ARG A 17 -25.22 -30.85 -83.96
C ARG A 17 -25.93 -31.55 -82.78
N GLY A 18 -25.71 -32.84 -82.56
CA GLY A 18 -26.32 -33.60 -81.45
C GLY A 18 -25.45 -33.72 -80.18
N GLN A 19 -24.14 -33.92 -80.35
CA GLN A 19 -23.20 -34.12 -79.23
C GLN A 19 -23.06 -32.88 -78.35
N ALA A 20 -23.11 -31.68 -78.94
CA ALA A 20 -23.04 -30.41 -78.22
C ALA A 20 -24.21 -30.24 -77.23
N LEU A 21 -25.43 -30.67 -77.60
CA LEU A 21 -26.60 -30.61 -76.72
C LEU A 21 -26.45 -31.56 -75.53
N VAL A 22 -25.97 -32.78 -75.75
CA VAL A 22 -25.75 -33.78 -74.69
C VAL A 22 -24.66 -33.33 -73.72
N LEU A 23 -23.54 -32.80 -74.24
CA LEU A 23 -22.47 -32.23 -73.41
C LEU A 23 -22.94 -30.97 -72.66
N PHE A 24 -23.77 -30.12 -73.28
CA PHE A 24 -24.34 -28.94 -72.64
C PHE A 24 -25.28 -29.30 -71.49
N VAL A 25 -26.17 -30.28 -71.68
CA VAL A 25 -27.05 -30.77 -70.62
C VAL A 25 -26.24 -31.39 -69.48
N MET A 26 -25.25 -32.24 -69.77
CA MET A 26 -24.37 -32.79 -68.74
C MET A 26 -23.57 -31.70 -68.01
N ALA A 27 -23.06 -30.70 -68.73
CA ALA A 27 -22.34 -29.58 -68.14
C ALA A 27 -23.24 -28.76 -67.21
N ILE A 28 -24.50 -28.50 -67.58
CA ILE A 28 -25.47 -27.83 -66.69
C ILE A 28 -25.66 -28.63 -65.41
N PHE A 29 -25.89 -29.95 -65.50
CA PHE A 29 -26.04 -30.79 -64.29
C PHE A 29 -24.79 -30.77 -63.40
N VAL A 30 -23.60 -30.81 -64.00
CA VAL A 30 -22.32 -30.72 -63.26
C VAL A 30 -22.17 -29.35 -62.61
N PHE A 31 -22.39 -28.25 -63.33
CA PHE A 31 -22.29 -26.90 -62.78
C PHE A 31 -23.34 -26.63 -61.69
N THR A 32 -24.58 -27.09 -61.88
CA THR A 32 -25.62 -27.01 -60.85
C THR A 32 -25.24 -27.85 -59.62
N GLY A 33 -24.68 -29.05 -59.80
CA GLY A 33 -24.17 -29.87 -58.70
C GLY A 33 -23.02 -29.19 -57.92
N ILE A 34 -22.12 -28.50 -58.61
CA ILE A 34 -21.05 -27.72 -57.97
C ILE A 34 -21.64 -26.53 -57.19
N VAL A 35 -22.58 -25.78 -57.76
CA VAL A 35 -23.25 -24.66 -57.06
C VAL A 35 -23.99 -25.17 -55.82
N ALA A 36 -24.71 -26.28 -55.95
CA ALA A 36 -25.40 -26.94 -54.85
C ALA A 36 -24.43 -27.29 -53.70
N LEU A 37 -23.30 -27.91 -54.01
CA LEU A 37 -22.25 -28.21 -53.04
C LEU A 37 -21.71 -26.95 -52.36
N VAL A 38 -21.43 -25.90 -53.14
CA VAL A 38 -20.92 -24.62 -52.61
C VAL A 38 -21.92 -23.97 -51.67
N VAL A 39 -23.22 -23.99 -51.98
CA VAL A 39 -24.27 -23.44 -51.10
C VAL A 39 -24.34 -24.20 -49.78
N ASP A 40 -24.35 -25.53 -49.81
CA ASP A 40 -24.42 -26.35 -48.59
C ASP A 40 -23.18 -26.19 -47.72
N VAL A 41 -21.97 -26.18 -48.31
CA VAL A 41 -20.72 -25.96 -47.57
C VAL A 41 -20.67 -24.55 -46.99
N SER A 42 -21.08 -23.53 -47.76
CA SER A 42 -21.10 -22.13 -47.30
C SER A 42 -22.09 -21.95 -46.15
N TRP A 43 -23.26 -22.59 -46.23
CA TRP A 43 -24.26 -22.57 -45.17
C TRP A 43 -23.79 -23.30 -43.92
N TYR A 44 -23.16 -24.47 -44.07
CA TYR A 44 -22.55 -25.19 -42.96
C TYR A 44 -21.48 -24.36 -42.26
N TRP A 45 -20.64 -23.67 -43.02
CA TRP A 45 -19.61 -22.79 -42.48
C TRP A 45 -20.21 -21.57 -41.77
N ALA A 46 -21.19 -20.89 -42.36
CA ALA A 46 -21.87 -19.76 -41.73
C ALA A 46 -22.61 -20.16 -40.44
N SER A 47 -23.28 -21.31 -40.44
CA SER A 47 -23.95 -21.86 -39.26
C SER A 47 -22.95 -22.27 -38.18
N SER A 48 -21.82 -22.85 -38.57
CA SER A 48 -20.72 -23.19 -37.66
C SER A 48 -20.15 -21.97 -36.93
N LEU A 49 -20.05 -20.81 -37.60
CA LEU A 49 -19.63 -19.56 -36.96
C LEU A 49 -20.66 -19.06 -35.93
N ARG A 50 -21.96 -19.26 -36.19
CA ARG A 50 -23.03 -18.95 -35.22
C ARG A 50 -22.94 -19.86 -33.99
N LEU A 51 -22.69 -21.17 -34.18
CA LEU A 51 -22.42 -22.10 -33.07
C LEU A 51 -21.22 -21.66 -32.23
N GLN A 52 -20.13 -21.23 -32.88
CA GLN A 52 -18.93 -20.77 -32.15
C GLN A 52 -19.25 -19.55 -31.29
N ARG A 53 -19.94 -18.54 -31.84
CA ARG A 53 -20.35 -17.35 -31.08
C ARG A 53 -21.25 -17.69 -29.90
N ALA A 54 -22.16 -18.66 -30.05
CA ALA A 54 -22.99 -19.13 -28.96
C ALA A 54 -22.19 -19.85 -27.87
N ALA A 55 -21.20 -20.67 -28.25
CA ALA A 55 -20.30 -21.32 -27.30
C ALA A 55 -19.45 -20.29 -26.54
N ASP A 56 -18.89 -19.29 -27.25
CA ASP A 56 -18.09 -18.21 -26.67
C ASP A 56 -18.91 -17.38 -25.68
N ALA A 57 -20.12 -16.95 -26.07
CA ALA A 57 -21.03 -16.19 -25.20
C ALA A 57 -21.43 -17.00 -23.95
N ALA A 58 -21.76 -18.29 -24.13
CA ALA A 58 -22.10 -19.17 -23.02
C ALA A 58 -20.94 -19.38 -22.04
N ALA A 59 -19.71 -19.53 -22.55
CA ALA A 59 -18.52 -19.64 -21.69
C ALA A 59 -18.28 -18.35 -20.91
N LEU A 60 -18.36 -17.18 -21.55
CA LEU A 60 -18.18 -15.88 -20.90
C LEU A 60 -19.25 -15.60 -19.83
N ALA A 61 -20.52 -15.99 -20.07
CA ALA A 61 -21.61 -15.76 -19.14
C ALA A 61 -21.59 -16.66 -17.90
N GLY A 62 -21.08 -17.89 -18.03
CA GLY A 62 -21.03 -18.82 -16.90
C GLY A 62 -19.79 -18.65 -16.02
N VAL A 63 -18.63 -18.35 -16.61
CA VAL A 63 -17.34 -18.40 -15.90
C VAL A 63 -17.22 -17.38 -14.76
N VAL A 64 -17.99 -16.29 -14.78
CA VAL A 64 -17.98 -15.25 -13.73
C VAL A 64 -18.39 -15.75 -12.34
N TYR A 65 -19.09 -16.89 -12.28
CA TYR A 65 -19.51 -17.52 -11.03
C TYR A 65 -18.51 -18.58 -10.55
N LEU A 66 -17.38 -18.77 -11.23
CA LEU A 66 -16.37 -19.76 -10.86
C LEU A 66 -15.21 -19.12 -10.08
N PRO A 67 -14.61 -19.85 -9.13
CA PRO A 67 -14.93 -21.21 -8.70
C PRO A 67 -16.09 -21.33 -7.71
N GLY A 68 -16.62 -20.21 -7.20
CA GLY A 68 -17.51 -20.17 -6.04
C GLY A 68 -18.85 -20.91 -6.20
N ASP A 69 -19.52 -20.72 -7.33
CA ASP A 69 -20.82 -21.32 -7.64
C ASP A 69 -20.85 -22.00 -9.02
N PRO A 70 -20.33 -23.23 -9.13
CA PRO A 70 -20.37 -24.01 -10.37
C PRO A 70 -21.80 -24.30 -10.86
N SER A 71 -22.79 -24.34 -9.96
CA SER A 71 -24.17 -24.64 -10.31
C SER A 71 -24.83 -23.47 -11.06
N ARG A 72 -24.61 -22.25 -10.57
CA ARG A 72 -25.05 -21.00 -11.21
C ARG A 72 -24.26 -20.73 -12.48
N ALA A 73 -22.96 -21.06 -12.52
CA ALA A 73 -22.15 -21.02 -13.74
C ALA A 73 -22.77 -21.86 -14.88
N VAL A 74 -23.10 -23.13 -14.62
CA VAL A 74 -23.72 -24.03 -15.61
C VAL A 74 -25.09 -23.49 -16.06
N THR A 75 -25.89 -23.01 -15.11
CA THR A 75 -27.23 -22.46 -15.40
C THR A 75 -27.14 -21.20 -16.28
N ALA A 76 -26.24 -20.27 -15.95
CA ALA A 76 -26.01 -19.05 -16.72
C ALA A 76 -25.51 -19.34 -18.14
N ALA A 77 -24.57 -20.29 -18.30
CA ALA A 77 -24.08 -20.70 -19.62
C ALA A 77 -25.18 -21.29 -20.51
N ARG A 78 -26.06 -22.15 -19.97
CA ARG A 78 -27.20 -22.70 -20.74
C ARG A 78 -28.22 -21.61 -21.11
N ALA A 79 -28.50 -20.69 -20.19
CA ALA A 79 -29.39 -19.56 -20.45
C ALA A 79 -28.85 -18.67 -21.57
N GLU A 80 -27.55 -18.39 -21.58
CA GLU A 80 -26.93 -17.57 -22.62
C GLU A 80 -26.85 -18.30 -23.98
N ALA A 81 -26.56 -19.59 -24.01
CA ALA A 81 -26.65 -20.40 -25.24
C ALA A 81 -28.07 -20.36 -25.85
N THR A 82 -29.10 -20.41 -24.99
CA THR A 82 -30.50 -20.28 -25.39
C THR A 82 -30.80 -18.93 -26.03
N ARG A 83 -30.33 -17.83 -25.42
CA ARG A 83 -30.46 -16.47 -25.99
C ARG A 83 -29.78 -16.33 -27.35
N ASN A 84 -28.71 -17.09 -27.58
CA ASN A 84 -28.00 -17.16 -28.85
C ASN A 84 -28.61 -18.15 -29.87
N GLY A 85 -29.82 -18.69 -29.60
CA GLY A 85 -30.57 -19.54 -30.52
C GLY A 85 -30.25 -21.03 -30.42
N TYR A 86 -29.51 -21.46 -29.39
CA TYR A 86 -29.15 -22.86 -29.15
C TYR A 86 -29.69 -23.32 -27.78
N PRO A 87 -31.02 -23.42 -27.61
CA PRO A 87 -31.61 -23.96 -26.40
C PRO A 87 -31.18 -25.41 -26.21
N ASP A 88 -30.75 -25.75 -25.00
CA ASP A 88 -30.40 -27.13 -24.68
C ASP A 88 -31.65 -28.01 -24.63
N GLY A 89 -31.66 -29.09 -25.41
CA GLY A 89 -32.79 -30.01 -25.51
C GLY A 89 -33.05 -30.48 -26.95
N GLY A 90 -33.58 -31.70 -27.06
CA GLY A 90 -33.84 -32.32 -28.37
C GLY A 90 -32.53 -32.60 -29.13
N PRO A 91 -32.35 -32.10 -30.36
CA PRO A 91 -31.15 -32.35 -31.16
C PRO A 91 -29.98 -31.39 -30.82
N ILE A 92 -30.20 -30.37 -30.01
CA ILE A 92 -29.17 -29.41 -29.58
C ILE A 92 -28.69 -29.82 -28.19
N VAL A 93 -27.37 -29.90 -28.04
CA VAL A 93 -26.71 -30.27 -26.78
C VAL A 93 -25.72 -29.18 -26.38
N VAL A 94 -25.95 -28.59 -25.22
CA VAL A 94 -25.04 -27.64 -24.57
C VAL A 94 -24.42 -28.33 -23.36
N THR A 95 -23.09 -28.41 -23.32
CA THR A 95 -22.35 -29.04 -22.21
C THR A 95 -21.38 -28.03 -21.59
N PRO A 96 -21.85 -27.25 -20.61
CA PRO A 96 -20.99 -26.41 -19.79
C PRO A 96 -20.39 -27.22 -18.64
N ALA A 97 -19.10 -27.04 -18.36
CA ALA A 97 -18.41 -27.67 -17.23
C ALA A 97 -17.26 -26.78 -16.74
N GLN A 98 -17.05 -26.76 -15.41
CA GLN A 98 -15.83 -26.22 -14.82
C GLN A 98 -14.62 -27.11 -15.19
N ASP A 99 -13.48 -26.50 -15.46
CA ASP A 99 -12.27 -27.24 -15.78
C ASP A 99 -11.69 -27.89 -14.52
N ALA A 100 -11.47 -29.20 -14.55
CA ALA A 100 -10.91 -29.94 -13.42
C ALA A 100 -9.46 -29.53 -13.10
N ALA A 101 -8.72 -29.02 -14.09
CA ALA A 101 -7.35 -28.56 -13.91
C ALA A 101 -7.24 -27.10 -13.46
N ASN A 102 -8.27 -26.29 -13.72
CA ASN A 102 -8.31 -24.88 -13.32
C ASN A 102 -9.75 -24.50 -12.92
N PRO A 103 -10.04 -24.39 -11.62
CA PRO A 103 -11.40 -24.15 -11.16
C PRO A 103 -11.92 -22.75 -11.53
N ARG A 104 -11.09 -21.83 -12.04
CA ARG A 104 -11.49 -20.51 -12.56
C ARG A 104 -11.85 -20.53 -14.05
N ARG A 105 -11.76 -21.68 -14.70
CA ARG A 105 -11.99 -21.83 -16.14
C ARG A 105 -13.27 -22.63 -16.39
N MET A 106 -14.04 -22.17 -17.36
CA MET A 106 -15.24 -22.83 -17.84
C MET A 106 -15.05 -23.31 -19.27
N LYS A 107 -15.42 -24.55 -19.54
CA LYS A 107 -15.45 -25.15 -20.88
C LYS A 107 -16.90 -25.34 -21.30
N VAL A 108 -17.25 -24.84 -22.48
CA VAL A 108 -18.59 -25.00 -23.06
C VAL A 108 -18.48 -25.64 -24.43
N THR A 109 -19.22 -26.73 -24.63
CA THR A 109 -19.40 -27.35 -25.96
C THR A 109 -20.85 -27.18 -26.40
N VAL A 110 -21.06 -26.62 -27.58
CA VAL A 110 -22.39 -26.50 -28.22
C VAL A 110 -22.39 -27.38 -29.46
N SER A 111 -23.35 -28.31 -29.53
CA SER A 111 -23.54 -29.19 -30.68
C SER A 111 -24.98 -29.07 -31.19
N ALA A 112 -25.14 -28.90 -32.51
CA ALA A 112 -26.44 -28.79 -33.16
C ALA A 112 -26.39 -29.35 -34.58
N PRO A 113 -27.49 -29.93 -35.11
CA PRO A 113 -27.60 -30.25 -36.52
C PRO A 113 -27.69 -28.98 -37.36
N VAL A 114 -26.93 -28.91 -38.44
CA VAL A 114 -27.07 -27.87 -39.46
C VAL A 114 -27.80 -28.47 -40.65
N ASP A 115 -28.98 -27.95 -40.95
CA ASP A 115 -29.77 -28.39 -42.11
C ASP A 115 -29.02 -28.15 -43.41
N THR A 116 -29.19 -29.06 -44.36
CA THR A 116 -28.67 -28.90 -45.73
C THR A 116 -29.81 -28.53 -46.68
N PHE A 117 -29.48 -27.91 -47.81
CA PHE A 117 -30.43 -27.56 -48.87
C PHE A 117 -30.43 -28.61 -49.97
N PHE A 118 -29.29 -28.85 -50.63
CA PHE A 118 -29.22 -29.71 -51.82
C PHE A 118 -28.79 -31.14 -51.48
N MET A 119 -27.94 -31.34 -50.46
CA MET A 119 -27.52 -32.66 -49.99
C MET A 119 -28.68 -33.56 -49.52
N ARG A 120 -29.85 -32.96 -49.25
CA ARG A 120 -31.10 -33.69 -49.00
C ARG A 120 -31.48 -34.65 -50.13
N ILE A 121 -31.08 -34.36 -51.38
CA ILE A 121 -31.29 -35.27 -52.52
C ILE A 121 -30.58 -36.61 -52.35
N PHE A 122 -29.50 -36.63 -51.56
CA PHE A 122 -28.73 -37.82 -51.21
C PHE A 122 -29.14 -38.41 -49.85
N GLY A 123 -30.25 -37.96 -49.27
CA GLY A 123 -30.76 -38.43 -47.95
C GLY A 123 -30.07 -37.79 -46.74
N ILE A 124 -29.15 -36.86 -46.94
CA ILE A 124 -28.46 -36.14 -45.85
C ILE A 124 -29.29 -34.90 -45.53
N ASN A 125 -30.13 -34.97 -44.50
CA ASN A 125 -30.98 -33.82 -44.13
C ASN A 125 -30.23 -32.76 -43.31
N SER A 126 -29.24 -33.17 -42.52
CA SER A 126 -28.42 -32.28 -41.71
C SER A 126 -27.02 -32.86 -41.48
N ILE A 127 -26.09 -31.98 -41.13
CA ILE A 127 -24.72 -32.33 -40.74
C ILE A 127 -24.52 -31.85 -39.30
N PRO A 128 -24.08 -32.72 -38.36
CA PRO A 128 -23.82 -32.28 -37.00
C PRO A 128 -22.62 -31.32 -36.97
N ALA A 129 -22.82 -30.14 -36.38
CA ALA A 129 -21.76 -29.20 -36.09
C ALA A 129 -21.53 -29.16 -34.57
N SER A 130 -20.27 -29.13 -34.15
CA SER A 130 -19.88 -28.97 -32.74
C SER A 130 -18.81 -27.90 -32.63
N ARG A 131 -18.96 -27.00 -31.65
CA ARG A 131 -17.99 -25.94 -31.34
C ARG A 131 -17.73 -25.89 -29.85
N LYS A 132 -16.49 -25.54 -29.50
CA LYS A 132 -16.01 -25.47 -28.14
C LYS A 132 -15.49 -24.07 -27.86
N ALA A 133 -15.77 -23.58 -26.67
CA ALA A 133 -15.19 -22.38 -26.13
C ALA A 133 -14.69 -22.65 -24.72
N SER A 134 -13.59 -22.01 -24.35
CA SER A 134 -13.15 -21.94 -22.97
C SER A 134 -13.10 -20.48 -22.58
N ALA A 135 -13.62 -20.14 -21.41
CA ALA A 135 -13.45 -18.82 -20.82
C ALA A 135 -12.80 -18.98 -19.46
N GLU A 136 -11.98 -18.01 -19.07
CA GLU A 136 -11.32 -17.99 -17.78
C GLU A 136 -11.64 -16.70 -17.05
N TYR A 137 -12.01 -16.86 -15.78
CA TYR A 137 -12.25 -15.78 -14.84
C TYR A 137 -10.93 -15.40 -14.18
N VAL A 138 -10.60 -14.14 -14.35
CA VAL A 138 -9.36 -13.57 -13.90
C VAL A 138 -9.63 -12.81 -12.61
N LEU A 139 -8.88 -13.13 -11.55
CA LEU A 139 -9.01 -12.47 -10.25
C LEU A 139 -8.61 -10.99 -10.29
N PRO A 140 -9.05 -10.20 -9.29
CA PRO A 140 -8.52 -8.86 -9.07
C PRO A 140 -7.00 -8.84 -9.06
N VAL A 141 -6.43 -7.84 -9.72
CA VAL A 141 -4.98 -7.60 -9.68
C VAL A 141 -4.62 -7.26 -8.23
N PRO A 142 -3.83 -8.09 -7.53
CA PRO A 142 -3.41 -7.79 -6.16
C PRO A 142 -2.59 -6.50 -6.13
N MET A 143 -2.88 -5.60 -5.19
CA MET A 143 -2.17 -4.32 -5.07
C MET A 143 -1.50 -4.13 -3.71
N GLY A 144 -0.44 -3.32 -3.69
CA GLY A 144 0.16 -2.79 -2.46
C GLY A 144 1.05 -3.73 -1.64
N SER A 145 0.87 -5.06 -1.69
CA SER A 145 1.71 -5.97 -0.90
C SER A 145 1.82 -7.42 -1.41
N PRO A 146 3.05 -8.00 -1.45
CA PRO A 146 3.27 -9.42 -1.65
C PRO A 146 3.22 -10.26 -0.35
N GLN A 147 3.06 -9.63 0.81
CA GLN A 147 3.29 -10.26 2.11
C GLN A 147 1.99 -10.58 2.85
N ASN A 148 2.11 -11.24 4.01
CA ASN A 148 1.00 -11.47 4.93
C ASN A 148 0.57 -10.21 5.70
N TYR A 149 0.98 -9.03 5.26
CA TYR A 149 0.58 -7.74 5.81
C TYR A 149 0.52 -6.67 4.73
N TYR A 150 -0.27 -5.63 4.97
CA TYR A 150 -0.53 -4.53 4.07
C TYR A 150 -0.49 -3.20 4.84
N GLY A 151 0.10 -2.17 4.25
CA GLY A 151 0.06 -0.81 4.80
C GLY A 151 0.98 -0.60 6.00
N VAL A 152 2.07 -1.35 6.14
CA VAL A 152 3.08 -1.05 7.19
C VAL A 152 3.94 0.12 6.71
N GLY A 153 3.58 1.34 7.12
CA GLY A 153 4.28 2.55 6.71
C GLY A 153 5.55 2.85 7.51
N LEU A 154 6.13 4.02 7.27
CA LEU A 154 7.19 4.55 8.13
C LEU A 154 6.55 5.09 9.42
N PHE A 155 6.63 4.32 10.49
CA PHE A 155 6.12 4.72 11.80
C PHE A 155 7.07 5.67 12.51
N ILE A 156 6.64 6.90 12.80
CA ILE A 156 7.49 7.93 13.39
C ILE A 156 7.10 8.21 14.84
N ALA A 157 7.90 7.77 15.81
CA ALA A 157 7.65 8.14 17.22
C ALA A 157 8.09 9.58 17.50
N ALA A 158 7.49 10.27 18.47
CA ALA A 158 7.73 11.69 18.73
C ALA A 158 9.10 12.08 19.31
N GLU A 159 9.69 11.21 20.11
CA GLU A 159 11.04 11.37 20.65
C GLU A 159 11.61 9.97 20.93
N SER A 160 12.88 9.75 20.61
CA SER A 160 13.59 8.54 21.05
C SER A 160 14.58 8.91 22.13
N GLN A 161 14.35 8.42 23.35
CA GLN A 161 15.28 8.56 24.47
C GLN A 161 15.96 7.25 24.77
N THR A 162 17.25 7.30 25.11
CA THR A 162 18.00 6.11 25.54
C THR A 162 17.59 5.62 26.93
N GLY A 163 16.79 6.39 27.66
CA GLY A 163 16.73 6.32 29.12
C GLY A 163 18.06 6.77 29.77
N TYR A 164 18.11 6.83 31.10
CA TYR A 164 19.35 7.11 31.81
C TYR A 164 20.24 5.86 31.82
N LYS A 165 21.44 5.98 31.26
CA LYS A 165 22.47 4.94 31.27
C LYS A 165 23.64 5.42 32.13
N SER A 166 24.17 4.54 32.98
CA SER A 166 25.43 4.78 33.68
C SER A 166 26.61 4.24 32.87
N GLY A 167 27.79 4.78 33.13
CA GLY A 167 29.02 4.42 32.42
C GLY A 167 30.07 3.88 33.38
N ALA A 168 31.06 3.18 32.85
CA ALA A 168 32.20 2.71 33.63
C ALA A 168 33.26 3.81 33.76
N ALA A 169 33.93 3.85 34.90
CA ALA A 169 35.04 4.77 35.14
C ALA A 169 36.20 4.49 34.18
N SER A 170 36.82 5.55 33.65
CA SER A 170 37.99 5.48 32.78
C SER A 170 39.00 6.57 33.12
N GLY A 171 40.29 6.27 33.01
CA GLY A 171 41.38 7.16 33.45
C GLY A 171 41.61 7.15 34.96
N THR A 172 42.61 7.92 35.42
CA THR A 172 43.04 7.96 36.84
C THR A 172 42.98 9.37 37.38
N GLY A 173 42.24 9.59 38.47
CA GLY A 173 42.25 10.89 39.14
C GLY A 173 41.39 10.99 40.39
N TRP A 174 40.34 10.19 40.53
CA TRP A 174 39.51 10.12 41.73
C TRP A 174 39.69 8.77 42.46
N THR A 175 39.32 8.71 43.73
CA THR A 175 39.29 7.45 44.50
C THR A 175 37.93 6.78 44.36
N THR A 176 37.95 5.45 44.22
CA THR A 176 36.77 4.60 43.97
C THR A 176 35.81 5.17 42.91
N PRO A 177 36.32 5.58 41.72
CA PRO A 177 35.49 6.22 40.68
C PRO A 177 34.38 5.31 40.15
N GLU A 178 34.54 3.99 40.30
CA GLU A 178 33.53 2.98 40.01
C GLU A 178 32.25 3.13 40.83
N ASN A 179 32.28 3.79 41.99
CA ASN A 179 31.09 3.97 42.82
C ASN A 179 30.07 4.94 42.23
N ALA A 180 30.42 5.73 41.22
CA ALA A 180 29.45 6.53 40.46
C ALA A 180 28.68 5.67 39.43
N ASP A 181 28.20 4.49 39.84
CA ASP A 181 27.70 3.41 38.96
C ASP A 181 26.21 3.52 38.58
N GLY A 182 25.52 4.54 39.10
CA GLY A 182 24.08 4.73 38.91
C GLY A 182 23.21 4.17 40.04
N SER A 183 23.78 3.50 41.03
CA SER A 183 23.07 3.08 42.24
C SER A 183 23.21 4.15 43.30
N ASN A 184 22.14 4.88 43.62
CA ASN A 184 22.18 5.81 44.77
C ASN A 184 22.19 4.98 46.07
N ASN A 185 23.38 4.77 46.63
CA ASN A 185 23.61 3.85 47.74
C ASN A 185 24.55 4.44 48.81
N ASN A 186 24.84 5.75 48.73
CA ASN A 186 25.80 6.46 49.57
C ASN A 186 27.25 5.94 49.47
N GLN A 187 27.60 5.23 48.39
CA GLN A 187 28.99 4.95 48.04
C GLN A 187 29.42 5.95 46.99
N TYR A 188 30.57 6.60 47.21
CA TYR A 188 30.93 7.77 46.43
C TYR A 188 32.22 7.57 45.65
N ALA A 189 32.22 8.04 44.40
CA ALA A 189 33.43 8.44 43.70
C ALA A 189 33.92 9.77 44.30
N ARG A 190 35.17 9.83 44.76
CA ARG A 190 35.68 10.99 45.51
C ARG A 190 36.83 11.68 44.79
N SER A 191 36.70 12.99 44.62
CA SER A 191 37.81 13.79 44.10
C SER A 191 38.95 13.88 45.12
N PRO A 192 40.19 14.09 44.68
CA PRO A 192 41.24 14.64 45.52
C PRO A 192 40.84 16.04 46.02
N THR A 193 41.58 16.54 47.01
CA THR A 193 41.43 17.91 47.51
C THR A 193 42.10 18.96 46.59
N THR A 194 42.82 18.53 45.55
CA THR A 194 43.50 19.40 44.59
C THR A 194 42.52 20.08 43.64
N ASN A 195 42.70 21.38 43.41
CA ASN A 195 41.94 22.12 42.40
C ASN A 195 42.25 21.59 40.99
N GLY A 196 41.22 21.46 40.16
CA GLY A 196 41.32 20.98 38.78
C GLY A 196 41.43 19.46 38.65
N ALA A 197 41.20 18.69 39.72
CA ALA A 197 41.27 17.23 39.64
C ALA A 197 40.16 16.66 38.74
N GLN A 198 40.52 15.80 37.79
CA GLN A 198 39.62 15.28 36.75
C GLN A 198 39.38 13.78 36.91
N GLN A 199 38.16 13.34 36.62
CA GLN A 199 37.82 11.93 36.42
C GLN A 199 36.85 11.80 35.25
N GLN A 200 36.93 10.69 34.53
CA GLN A 200 36.11 10.44 33.35
C GLN A 200 35.35 9.12 33.46
N TRP A 201 34.24 9.03 32.75
CA TRP A 201 33.41 7.84 32.56
C TRP A 201 33.08 7.67 31.08
N GLY A 202 33.00 6.42 30.65
CA GLY A 202 32.69 6.00 29.27
C GLY A 202 31.84 4.73 29.26
N THR A 203 31.76 4.06 28.10
CA THR A 203 31.03 2.78 27.94
C THR A 203 29.60 2.84 28.49
N PHE A 204 28.81 3.80 28.02
CA PHE A 204 27.43 4.01 28.47
C PHE A 204 26.42 3.10 27.75
N GLY A 205 26.83 2.40 26.68
CA GLY A 205 25.94 1.51 25.92
C GLY A 205 24.80 2.27 25.22
N LEU A 206 25.01 3.53 24.84
CA LEU A 206 23.98 4.40 24.24
C LEU A 206 23.54 3.94 22.84
N LEU A 207 24.31 3.06 22.20
CA LEU A 207 23.99 2.44 20.91
C LEU A 207 23.53 0.98 21.05
N SER A 208 23.32 0.50 22.27
CA SER A 208 22.97 -0.89 22.59
C SER A 208 21.53 -1.00 23.10
N ALA A 209 20.87 -2.10 22.79
CA ALA A 209 19.51 -2.38 23.26
C ALA A 209 19.45 -2.61 24.79
N PRO A 210 18.30 -2.35 25.43
CA PRO A 210 17.11 -1.67 24.89
C PRO A 210 17.32 -0.15 24.81
N ASN A 211 16.62 0.48 23.86
CA ASN A 211 16.62 1.93 23.62
C ASN A 211 17.96 2.51 23.10
N ALA A 212 18.54 1.89 22.07
CA ALA A 212 19.68 2.46 21.36
C ALA A 212 19.28 3.71 20.58
N ILE A 213 20.20 4.68 20.42
CA ILE A 213 19.99 5.79 19.48
C ILE A 213 19.78 5.21 18.07
N PRO A 214 18.68 5.54 17.36
CA PRO A 214 18.40 4.98 16.04
C PRO A 214 19.44 5.40 14.97
N PRO A 215 19.79 4.52 14.01
CA PRO A 215 20.56 4.93 12.83
C PRO A 215 19.92 6.11 12.10
N GLY A 216 20.71 7.11 11.72
CA GLY A 216 20.23 8.30 11.00
C GLY A 216 19.52 9.35 11.86
N ALA A 217 19.34 9.12 13.16
CA ALA A 217 18.68 10.08 14.05
C ALA A 217 19.49 11.38 14.22
N THR A 218 18.78 12.52 14.22
CA THR A 218 19.31 13.81 14.66
C THR A 218 19.25 13.93 16.18
N ILE A 219 20.27 14.53 16.78
CA ILE A 219 20.44 14.58 18.24
C ILE A 219 19.94 15.91 18.75
N ASP A 220 18.87 15.87 19.54
CA ASP A 220 18.17 17.05 20.03
C ASP A 220 18.65 17.48 21.40
N GLY A 221 18.95 16.50 22.25
CA GLY A 221 19.28 16.73 23.64
C GLY A 221 20.32 15.76 24.15
N ILE A 222 21.20 16.29 24.98
CA ILE A 222 22.09 15.48 25.82
C ILE A 222 21.87 15.96 27.24
N GLU A 223 21.61 15.01 28.13
CA GLU A 223 21.43 15.30 29.54
C GLU A 223 22.40 14.47 30.37
N VAL A 224 23.10 15.13 31.29
CA VAL A 224 23.92 14.48 32.29
C VAL A 224 23.29 14.71 33.65
N ARG A 225 22.94 13.62 34.33
CA ARG A 225 22.37 13.65 35.69
C ARG A 225 23.39 13.12 36.68
N LEU A 226 23.58 13.83 37.78
CA LEU A 226 24.45 13.42 38.87
C LEU A 226 23.82 13.64 40.24
N ASN A 227 24.08 12.71 41.16
CA ASN A 227 23.86 12.90 42.59
C ASN A 227 25.21 13.21 43.22
N ALA A 228 25.36 14.39 43.80
CA ALA A 228 26.66 14.86 44.29
C ALA A 228 26.54 15.69 45.58
N VAL A 229 27.61 15.64 46.37
CA VAL A 229 27.73 16.34 47.65
C VAL A 229 29.17 16.83 47.87
N ARG A 230 29.32 17.94 48.61
CA ARG A 230 30.62 18.39 49.11
C ARG A 230 30.90 17.74 50.47
N GLN A 231 32.06 17.09 50.59
CA GLN A 231 32.54 16.52 51.84
C GLN A 231 33.89 17.11 52.27
N GLY A 232 34.41 16.66 53.42
CA GLY A 232 35.65 17.16 54.03
C GLY A 232 35.44 18.36 54.97
N SER A 233 36.53 19.08 55.31
CA SER A 233 36.52 20.19 56.27
C SER A 233 37.10 21.49 55.68
N GLY A 234 36.82 22.64 56.34
CA GLY A 234 37.32 23.96 55.94
C GLY A 234 36.26 24.92 55.37
N SER A 235 36.54 26.22 55.48
CA SER A 235 35.72 27.36 55.03
C SER A 235 36.43 28.16 53.93
N PRO A 236 35.68 28.88 53.06
CA PRO A 236 34.23 28.83 52.91
C PRO A 236 33.80 27.49 52.29
N SER A 237 32.54 27.13 52.55
CA SER A 237 32.01 25.82 52.17
C SER A 237 31.27 25.88 50.81
N GLY A 238 30.57 26.98 50.51
CA GLY A 238 29.68 27.11 49.35
C GLY A 238 30.32 27.36 47.97
N SER A 239 31.64 27.27 47.82
CA SER A 239 32.33 27.54 46.54
C SER A 239 33.02 26.33 45.92
N CYS A 240 32.69 25.12 46.41
CA CYS A 240 33.17 23.87 45.85
C CYS A 240 32.32 23.51 44.63
N GLN A 241 32.96 23.37 43.48
CA GLN A 241 32.26 23.22 42.20
C GLN A 241 32.68 21.95 41.48
N LEU A 242 31.74 21.37 40.74
CA LEU A 242 32.03 20.36 39.72
C LEU A 242 31.70 20.93 38.35
N ARG A 243 32.64 20.80 37.43
CA ARG A 243 32.40 21.09 36.02
C ARG A 243 32.20 19.81 35.25
N VAL A 244 31.16 19.78 34.42
CA VAL A 244 30.86 18.65 33.55
C VAL A 244 31.26 19.02 32.13
N ALA A 245 31.99 18.12 31.47
CA ALA A 245 32.36 18.25 30.07
C ALA A 245 32.11 16.93 29.35
N LEU A 246 31.77 17.02 28.06
CA LEU A 246 31.54 15.88 27.18
C LEU A 246 32.61 15.82 26.10
N SER A 247 32.95 14.60 25.67
CA SER A 247 33.85 14.34 24.54
C SER A 247 33.18 13.41 23.54
N TRP A 248 33.50 13.61 22.26
CA TRP A 248 33.02 12.84 21.10
C TRP A 248 34.13 12.04 20.40
N ASP A 249 35.36 12.12 20.90
CA ASP A 249 36.56 11.59 20.23
C ASP A 249 37.48 10.86 21.21
N GLY A 250 36.89 10.18 22.19
CA GLY A 250 37.61 9.33 23.15
C GLY A 250 38.32 10.11 24.25
N GLY A 251 37.97 11.38 24.46
CA GLY A 251 38.55 12.25 25.49
C GLY A 251 39.64 13.21 24.99
N VAL A 252 39.79 13.39 23.69
CA VAL A 252 40.77 14.31 23.09
C VAL A 252 40.24 15.74 23.13
N SER A 253 39.02 15.96 22.64
CA SER A 253 38.32 17.23 22.62
C SER A 253 37.18 17.24 23.63
N TRP A 254 36.88 18.41 24.18
CA TRP A 254 35.90 18.56 25.25
C TRP A 254 35.04 19.81 25.06
N ALA A 255 33.76 19.70 25.43
CA ALA A 255 32.82 20.82 25.43
C ALA A 255 31.94 20.83 26.70
N PRO A 256 31.36 21.99 27.07
CA PRO A 256 31.52 23.29 26.42
C PRO A 256 32.91 23.90 26.65
N SER A 257 33.37 24.72 25.68
CA SER A 257 34.63 25.47 25.79
C SER A 257 34.55 26.57 26.86
N ASN A 258 33.35 27.13 27.08
CA ASN A 258 33.05 27.98 28.23
C ASN A 258 32.47 27.12 29.38
N PRO A 259 33.19 26.95 30.49
CA PRO A 259 32.77 26.07 31.57
C PRO A 259 31.59 26.59 32.40
N ALA A 260 31.21 27.87 32.29
CA ALA A 260 30.23 28.48 33.20
C ALA A 260 28.85 27.79 33.14
N ASP A 261 28.40 27.41 31.95
CA ASP A 261 27.05 26.86 31.71
C ASP A 261 26.90 25.40 32.19
N MET A 262 28.02 24.71 32.43
CA MET A 262 28.05 23.31 32.89
C MET A 262 28.81 23.14 34.21
N THR A 263 28.74 24.16 35.08
CA THR A 263 29.32 24.15 36.43
C THR A 263 28.22 24.08 37.49
N ILE A 264 28.29 23.08 38.37
CA ILE A 264 27.43 22.97 39.55
C ILE A 264 28.17 23.42 40.81
N THR A 265 27.45 24.00 41.75
CA THR A 265 27.96 24.33 43.08
C THR A 265 27.44 23.33 44.10
N LEU A 266 28.35 22.66 44.80
CA LEU A 266 28.02 21.59 45.72
C LEU A 266 27.61 22.12 47.10
N SER A 267 26.57 21.50 47.67
CA SER A 267 26.11 21.77 49.03
C SER A 267 26.62 20.72 50.02
N GLY A 268 26.31 20.91 51.31
CA GLY A 268 26.69 19.96 52.36
C GLY A 268 25.78 18.73 52.47
N SER A 269 24.71 18.69 51.68
CA SER A 269 23.79 17.57 51.54
C SER A 269 23.84 17.07 50.10
N GLU A 270 23.56 15.80 49.88
CA GLU A 270 23.46 15.30 48.51
C GLU A 270 22.29 15.93 47.78
N GLN A 271 22.52 16.33 46.54
CA GLN A 271 21.52 16.90 45.65
C GLN A 271 21.64 16.25 44.27
N THR A 272 20.51 16.15 43.57
CA THR A 272 20.46 15.79 42.16
C THR A 272 20.65 17.03 41.29
N PHE A 273 21.56 16.94 40.34
CA PHE A 273 21.81 17.97 39.34
C PHE A 273 21.56 17.40 37.95
N ASN A 274 20.76 18.10 37.15
CA ASN A 274 20.55 17.80 35.73
C ASN A 274 21.22 18.91 34.91
N LEU A 275 22.15 18.54 34.04
CA LEU A 275 22.81 19.45 33.11
C LEU A 275 22.40 19.11 31.69
N GLY A 276 22.07 20.12 30.89
CA GLY A 276 21.42 19.92 29.59
C GLY A 276 19.94 19.53 29.75
N GLY A 277 19.43 18.72 28.81
CA GLY A 277 18.00 18.46 28.65
C GLY A 277 17.62 18.08 27.21
N ALA A 278 16.37 17.68 27.01
CA ALA A 278 15.86 17.00 25.82
C ALA A 278 16.02 17.76 24.48
N THR A 279 16.16 19.09 24.52
CA THR A 279 16.31 19.96 23.33
C THR A 279 17.62 20.75 23.30
N SER A 280 18.56 20.41 24.19
CA SER A 280 19.73 21.24 24.48
C SER A 280 21.06 20.61 24.06
N ALA A 281 21.09 19.85 22.96
CA ALA A 281 22.36 19.36 22.39
C ALA A 281 23.34 20.51 22.09
N GLY A 282 22.82 21.69 21.73
CA GLY A 282 23.59 22.92 21.55
C GLY A 282 24.23 23.46 22.83
N ALA A 283 23.69 23.18 24.02
CA ALA A 283 24.27 23.59 25.30
C ALA A 283 25.63 22.89 25.56
N TRP A 284 25.86 21.77 24.89
CA TRP A 284 27.10 21.01 24.98
C TRP A 284 28.11 21.37 23.90
N THR A 285 27.94 22.44 23.09
CA THR A 285 28.87 22.68 21.96
C THR A 285 28.91 24.10 21.33
N GLY A 286 29.92 24.26 20.45
CA GLY A 286 29.82 24.96 19.17
C GLY A 286 30.00 24.01 17.96
N ARG A 287 29.33 22.84 17.95
CA ARG A 287 29.37 21.78 16.91
C ARG A 287 28.08 20.95 16.87
N THR A 288 27.82 20.23 15.79
CA THR A 288 26.67 19.29 15.72
C THR A 288 27.06 17.90 16.20
N TRP A 289 26.26 17.30 17.09
CA TRP A 289 26.43 15.91 17.54
C TRP A 289 25.83 14.93 16.53
N THR A 290 26.51 13.80 16.32
CA THR A 290 26.02 12.71 15.47
C THR A 290 25.93 11.40 16.26
N ARG A 291 25.13 10.43 15.77
CA ARG A 291 25.02 9.11 16.40
C ARG A 291 26.37 8.45 16.70
N ASN A 292 27.34 8.55 15.78
CA ASN A 292 28.65 7.91 15.92
C ASN A 292 29.49 8.48 17.06
N ASP A 293 29.22 9.73 17.46
CA ASP A 293 29.86 10.37 18.61
C ASP A 293 29.53 9.64 19.92
N PHE A 294 28.39 8.93 19.97
CA PHE A 294 27.87 8.21 21.16
C PHE A 294 28.33 6.76 21.29
N SER A 295 29.24 6.31 20.43
CA SER A 295 29.82 4.96 20.58
C SER A 295 30.64 4.85 21.86
N ASP A 296 30.74 3.65 22.42
CA ASP A 296 31.51 3.39 23.65
C ASP A 296 33.00 3.70 23.49
N THR A 297 33.53 3.70 22.26
CA THR A 297 34.89 4.14 21.96
C THR A 297 35.05 5.66 22.06
N ASN A 298 34.04 6.42 21.65
CA ASN A 298 34.13 7.86 21.42
C ASN A 298 33.61 8.68 22.61
N PHE A 299 32.44 8.35 23.14
CA PHE A 299 31.74 9.22 24.09
C PHE A 299 32.34 9.15 25.49
N ARG A 300 32.64 10.31 26.08
CA ARG A 300 33.11 10.42 27.48
C ARG A 300 32.41 11.56 28.21
N VAL A 301 32.18 11.35 29.50
CA VAL A 301 31.82 12.41 30.46
C VAL A 301 33.00 12.65 31.38
N ARG A 302 33.39 13.90 31.60
CA ARG A 302 34.43 14.30 32.56
C ARG A 302 33.87 15.21 33.62
N LEU A 303 34.19 14.89 34.87
CA LEU A 303 34.00 15.77 36.01
C LEU A 303 35.33 16.41 36.40
N THR A 304 35.34 17.73 36.57
CA THR A 304 36.51 18.47 37.07
C THR A 304 36.15 19.16 38.38
N PHE A 305 36.86 18.82 39.45
CA PHE A 305 36.67 19.46 40.75
C PHE A 305 37.39 20.79 40.81
N ASN A 306 36.62 21.87 40.96
CA ASN A 306 37.13 23.23 40.99
C ASN A 306 36.92 23.89 42.35
N LYS A 307 37.96 24.60 42.78
CA LYS A 307 38.10 25.26 44.08
C LYS A 307 38.42 26.75 43.90
N PRO A 308 37.53 27.55 43.28
CA PRO A 308 37.75 29.00 43.15
C PRO A 308 37.97 29.67 44.51
N SER A 309 37.27 29.21 45.56
CA SER A 309 37.53 29.59 46.95
C SER A 309 37.14 28.50 47.96
N CYS A 310 37.01 27.25 47.50
CA CYS A 310 36.57 26.12 48.32
C CYS A 310 37.64 25.76 49.38
N GLY A 311 37.23 25.47 50.63
CA GLY A 311 38.16 25.13 51.71
C GLY A 311 39.19 24.05 51.36
N ALA A 312 40.42 24.17 51.88
CA ALA A 312 41.57 23.35 51.46
C ALA A 312 41.34 21.84 51.56
N ASN A 313 40.66 21.35 52.60
CA ASN A 313 40.41 19.92 52.83
C ASN A 313 39.05 19.44 52.30
N ARG A 314 38.39 20.25 51.45
CA ARG A 314 37.14 19.86 50.78
C ARG A 314 37.41 19.08 49.50
N PHE A 315 36.51 18.15 49.23
CA PHE A 315 36.45 17.34 48.03
C PHE A 315 35.00 17.14 47.58
N ALA A 316 34.83 16.78 46.31
CA ALA A 316 33.55 16.36 45.76
C ALA A 316 33.35 14.86 45.94
N ALA A 317 32.12 14.47 46.23
CA ALA A 317 31.68 13.08 46.30
C ALA A 317 30.47 12.91 45.39
N VAL A 318 30.52 11.94 44.47
CA VAL A 318 29.46 11.67 43.47
C VAL A 318 28.99 10.23 43.64
N ASP A 319 27.69 10.05 43.88
CA ASP A 319 27.05 8.75 44.11
C ASP A 319 26.58 8.13 42.79
N THR A 320 26.00 8.95 41.90
CA THR A 320 25.55 8.45 40.60
C THR A 320 25.93 9.40 39.48
N LEU A 321 26.26 8.85 38.32
CA LEU A 321 26.41 9.58 37.07
C LEU A 321 25.64 8.87 35.96
N PHE A 322 24.72 9.60 35.34
CA PHE A 322 23.91 9.10 34.23
C PHE A 322 23.98 10.02 33.03
N VAL A 323 23.79 9.43 31.86
CA VAL A 323 23.60 10.13 30.60
C VAL A 323 22.32 9.64 29.95
N ARG A 324 21.56 10.58 29.40
CA ARG A 324 20.41 10.32 28.54
C ARG A 324 20.55 11.13 27.27
N ILE A 325 20.34 10.49 26.13
CA ILE A 325 20.30 11.16 24.83
C ILE A 325 18.85 11.21 24.36
N SER A 326 18.44 12.40 23.96
CA SER A 326 17.20 12.65 23.25
C SER A 326 17.54 12.85 21.77
N SER A 327 16.94 12.04 20.93
CA SER A 327 17.01 12.20 19.48
C SER A 327 15.63 12.46 18.92
N ASN A 328 15.59 13.19 17.81
CA ASN A 328 14.39 13.55 17.07
C ASN A 328 13.51 12.35 16.77
N ALA A 329 12.24 12.67 16.53
CA ALA A 329 11.27 11.77 15.97
C ALA A 329 11.85 11.01 14.77
N GLY A 330 11.71 9.68 14.77
CA GLY A 330 12.35 8.85 13.75
C GLY A 330 11.63 7.52 13.54
N PRO A 331 11.96 6.82 12.45
CA PRO A 331 11.38 5.53 12.14
C PRO A 331 11.54 4.54 13.29
N ARG A 332 10.46 3.86 13.65
CA ARG A 332 10.44 2.75 14.57
C ARG A 332 9.92 1.49 13.89
N ASP A 333 10.47 0.37 14.32
CA ASP A 333 10.04 -0.94 13.85
C ASP A 333 8.64 -1.24 14.37
N ILE A 334 7.81 -1.80 13.48
CA ILE A 334 6.54 -2.41 13.85
C ILE A 334 6.77 -3.91 13.92
N TYR A 335 6.36 -4.52 15.02
CA TYR A 335 6.42 -5.96 15.19
C TYR A 335 5.10 -6.59 14.77
N ASP A 336 5.11 -7.87 14.41
CA ASP A 336 3.89 -8.65 14.29
C ASP A 336 3.05 -8.60 15.60
N PRO A 337 1.76 -8.97 15.58
CA PRO A 337 0.90 -8.93 16.77
C PRO A 337 1.40 -9.73 17.97
N TYR A 338 2.36 -10.63 17.77
CA TYR A 338 2.96 -11.48 18.80
C TYR A 338 4.30 -10.93 19.32
N GLY A 339 4.80 -9.83 18.76
CA GLY A 339 6.09 -9.22 19.10
C GLY A 339 7.30 -10.03 18.61
N GLY A 340 7.10 -11.03 17.75
CA GLY A 340 8.12 -12.02 17.39
C GLY A 340 9.07 -11.56 16.29
N SER A 341 8.54 -10.86 15.28
CA SER A 341 9.28 -10.45 14.08
C SER A 341 8.98 -9.01 13.72
N VAL A 342 10.02 -8.29 13.27
CA VAL A 342 9.87 -6.95 12.69
C VAL A 342 9.26 -7.07 11.29
N LEU A 343 8.21 -6.29 11.02
CA LEU A 343 7.60 -6.14 9.72
C LEU A 343 8.38 -5.07 8.94
N ALA A 344 8.94 -5.45 7.80
CA ALA A 344 9.66 -4.50 6.96
C ALA A 344 8.70 -3.42 6.41
N PRO A 345 9.04 -2.13 6.50
CA PRO A 345 8.19 -1.06 5.99
C PRO A 345 7.90 -1.19 4.49
N GLN A 346 6.63 -1.12 4.14
CA GLN A 346 6.10 -0.99 2.79
C GLN A 346 6.04 0.49 2.34
N ASN A 347 6.42 1.41 3.23
CA ASN A 347 6.50 2.86 3.06
C ASN A 347 5.16 3.60 2.95
N PHE A 348 4.03 2.90 2.97
CA PHE A 348 2.70 3.49 2.97
C PHE A 348 1.83 2.88 4.07
N TRP A 349 0.83 3.63 4.51
CA TRP A 349 -0.26 3.17 5.36
C TRP A 349 -1.52 2.96 4.53
N GLY A 350 -2.34 1.98 4.89
CA GLY A 350 -3.75 2.02 4.50
C GLY A 350 -4.38 3.26 5.12
N ALA A 351 -5.35 3.87 4.44
CA ALA A 351 -6.04 5.03 4.97
C ALA A 351 -7.53 4.97 4.67
N MET A 352 -8.28 5.79 5.39
CA MET A 352 -9.67 6.13 5.09
C MET A 352 -9.93 7.59 5.45
N GLN A 353 -10.60 8.33 4.57
CA GLN A 353 -11.14 9.64 4.92
C GLN A 353 -12.55 9.54 5.50
N SER A 354 -12.88 10.47 6.38
CA SER A 354 -14.25 10.67 6.84
C SER A 354 -15.15 11.16 5.69
N GLN A 355 -16.42 10.76 5.68
CA GLN A 355 -17.44 11.17 4.69
C GLN A 355 -17.42 12.65 4.35
N GLY A 356 -17.23 13.48 5.37
CA GLY A 356 -17.25 14.92 5.26
C GLY A 356 -15.99 15.55 4.66
N ALA A 357 -14.90 14.83 4.42
CA ALA A 357 -13.71 15.42 3.80
C ALA A 357 -14.00 15.74 2.31
N PRO A 358 -13.39 16.80 1.74
CA PRO A 358 -13.46 17.08 0.31
C PRO A 358 -12.57 16.10 -0.48
N ASN A 359 -12.98 15.73 -1.69
CA ASN A 359 -12.30 14.71 -2.50
C ASN A 359 -10.89 15.11 -3.00
N VAL A 360 -10.54 16.40 -2.98
CA VAL A 360 -9.20 16.95 -3.27
C VAL A 360 -8.16 16.70 -2.17
N GLN A 361 -8.43 15.76 -1.26
CA GLN A 361 -7.50 15.36 -0.20
C GLN A 361 -6.94 13.95 -0.41
N GLY A 362 -7.20 13.30 -1.55
CA GLY A 362 -6.62 11.98 -1.86
C GLY A 362 -7.57 10.80 -1.92
N ASP A 363 -8.82 10.96 -1.49
CA ASP A 363 -9.85 9.92 -1.54
C ASP A 363 -10.84 10.16 -2.69
N ALA A 364 -11.04 9.15 -3.53
CA ALA A 364 -11.93 9.25 -4.68
C ALA A 364 -13.35 8.72 -4.44
N PHE A 365 -13.60 7.99 -3.35
CA PHE A 365 -14.83 7.19 -3.19
C PHE A 365 -15.47 7.27 -1.80
N MET A 366 -14.71 7.59 -0.73
CA MET A 366 -15.24 7.68 0.65
C MET A 366 -15.69 9.10 1.00
N THR A 367 -15.21 10.11 0.27
CA THR A 367 -15.61 11.51 0.44
C THR A 367 -16.93 11.75 -0.24
N LYS A 368 -17.94 12.15 0.52
CA LYS A 368 -19.30 12.40 0.01
C LYS A 368 -19.41 13.74 -0.73
N TYR A 369 -18.47 14.64 -0.52
CA TYR A 369 -18.52 16.01 -1.04
C TYR A 369 -17.32 16.32 -1.93
N GLU A 370 -17.57 16.94 -3.08
CA GLU A 370 -16.49 17.46 -3.93
C GLU A 370 -15.84 18.68 -3.29
N SER A 371 -16.65 19.62 -2.79
CA SER A 371 -16.20 20.85 -2.15
C SER A 371 -16.89 21.10 -0.81
N ARG A 372 -16.18 21.79 0.10
CA ARG A 372 -16.67 22.17 1.43
C ARG A 372 -16.74 23.70 1.56
N SER A 373 -17.95 24.28 1.59
CA SER A 373 -18.12 25.73 1.76
C SER A 373 -18.22 26.12 3.25
N PRO A 374 -17.39 27.06 3.74
CA PRO A 374 -17.49 27.56 5.13
C PRO A 374 -18.69 28.49 5.39
N ALA A 375 -19.46 28.86 4.36
CA ALA A 375 -20.56 29.83 4.46
C ALA A 375 -21.92 29.20 4.87
N LEU A 376 -21.96 27.88 5.08
CA LEU A 376 -23.17 27.15 5.43
C LEU A 376 -23.11 26.69 6.89
N ASP A 377 -24.23 26.83 7.56
CA ASP A 377 -24.47 26.56 8.99
C ASP A 377 -23.72 25.31 9.49
N PRO A 378 -23.03 25.38 10.65
CA PRO A 378 -22.28 24.25 11.24
C PRO A 378 -23.08 22.95 11.43
N ASN A 379 -24.42 22.98 11.32
CA ASN A 379 -25.26 21.80 11.46
C ASN A 379 -26.18 21.50 10.26
N ASN A 380 -26.03 22.19 9.12
CA ASN A 380 -26.97 22.03 8.01
C ASN A 380 -26.25 21.86 6.66
N VAL A 381 -25.77 20.64 6.44
CA VAL A 381 -25.26 20.20 5.15
C VAL A 381 -26.45 20.16 4.18
N ASP A 382 -26.57 21.17 3.33
CA ASP A 382 -27.64 21.19 2.32
C ASP A 382 -27.42 20.02 1.37
N SER A 383 -28.44 19.16 1.22
CA SER A 383 -28.50 18.11 0.20
C SER A 383 -28.31 18.62 -1.24
N GLY A 384 -28.35 19.94 -1.46
CA GLY A 384 -27.99 20.62 -2.71
C GLY A 384 -26.51 21.02 -2.84
N GLN A 385 -25.65 20.76 -1.86
CA GLN A 385 -24.20 20.89 -2.00
C GLN A 385 -23.62 19.67 -2.71
N ASP A 386 -22.88 19.94 -3.79
CA ASP A 386 -22.30 19.02 -4.78
C ASP A 386 -21.90 17.64 -4.21
N PRO A 387 -22.84 16.66 -4.14
CA PRO A 387 -22.49 15.33 -3.72
C PRO A 387 -21.54 14.78 -4.78
N ASP A 388 -20.40 14.25 -4.34
CA ASP A 388 -19.49 13.59 -5.26
C ASP A 388 -20.27 12.46 -5.93
N ALA A 389 -20.45 12.57 -7.25
CA ALA A 389 -21.21 11.60 -8.03
C ALA A 389 -20.53 10.21 -8.03
N VAL A 390 -19.29 10.15 -7.55
CA VAL A 390 -18.43 8.98 -7.45
C VAL A 390 -18.38 8.44 -6.01
N TYR A 391 -19.01 9.11 -5.03
CA TYR A 391 -19.12 8.60 -3.66
C TYR A 391 -19.73 7.19 -3.65
N ASP A 392 -18.92 6.23 -3.20
CA ASP A 392 -19.22 4.80 -3.22
C ASP A 392 -18.47 4.12 -2.06
N TRP A 393 -19.03 4.33 -0.87
CA TRP A 393 -18.50 3.79 0.39
C TRP A 393 -18.57 2.26 0.48
N PHE A 394 -19.36 1.59 -0.39
CA PHE A 394 -19.65 0.16 -0.28
C PHE A 394 -18.77 -0.69 -1.21
N ASN A 395 -18.52 -0.25 -2.46
CA ASN A 395 -17.85 -1.09 -3.45
C ASN A 395 -16.31 -0.98 -3.45
N TYR A 396 -15.72 0.04 -2.81
CA TYR A 396 -14.28 0.29 -2.83
C TYR A 396 -13.60 0.12 -1.47
N TYR A 397 -12.26 0.25 -1.46
CA TYR A 397 -11.40 0.06 -0.28
C TYR A 397 -11.56 -1.32 0.36
N ASN A 398 -11.37 -2.32 -0.50
CA ASN A 398 -11.44 -3.73 -0.18
C ASN A 398 -10.04 -4.34 -0.19
N TYR A 399 -9.73 -5.14 0.82
CA TYR A 399 -8.45 -5.82 0.97
C TYR A 399 -8.67 -7.32 1.05
N GLY A 400 -8.06 -8.04 0.12
CA GLY A 400 -8.09 -9.51 0.09
C GLY A 400 -7.16 -10.08 1.14
N VAL A 401 -7.65 -11.01 1.95
CA VAL A 401 -6.86 -11.88 2.82
C VAL A 401 -6.93 -13.29 2.26
N GLU A 402 -5.89 -13.70 1.55
CA GLU A 402 -5.80 -15.04 0.96
C GLU A 402 -5.18 -16.01 1.97
N ILE A 403 -5.99 -16.96 2.46
CA ILE A 403 -5.54 -18.07 3.30
C ILE A 403 -5.21 -19.27 2.40
N PRO A 404 -3.98 -19.80 2.42
CA PRO A 404 -3.56 -20.87 1.52
C PRO A 404 -4.36 -22.17 1.70
N ALA A 405 -4.45 -22.96 0.63
CA ALA A 405 -5.07 -24.29 0.67
C ALA A 405 -4.51 -25.16 1.81
N GLY A 406 -5.40 -25.78 2.57
CA GLY A 406 -5.07 -26.63 3.72
C GLY A 406 -4.67 -25.88 4.99
N ALA A 407 -4.49 -24.55 4.94
CA ALA A 407 -4.17 -23.76 6.12
C ALA A 407 -5.40 -23.58 7.03
N THR A 408 -5.16 -23.54 8.34
CA THR A 408 -6.16 -23.47 9.41
C THR A 408 -5.75 -22.45 10.46
N ASN A 409 -6.66 -22.13 11.39
CA ASN A 409 -6.41 -21.15 12.45
C ASN A 409 -5.96 -19.79 11.90
N GLY A 410 -6.53 -19.37 10.77
CA GLY A 410 -6.25 -18.09 10.16
C GLY A 410 -6.74 -16.95 11.04
N GLU A 411 -5.96 -15.88 11.13
CA GLU A 411 -6.32 -14.67 11.87
C GLU A 411 -6.10 -13.42 11.03
N VAL A 412 -6.86 -12.37 11.33
CA VAL A 412 -6.73 -11.04 10.74
C VAL A 412 -6.66 -10.01 11.86
N TRP A 413 -5.66 -9.14 11.77
CA TRP A 413 -5.36 -8.09 12.73
C TRP A 413 -5.26 -6.75 12.02
N ILE A 414 -5.72 -5.69 12.69
CA ILE A 414 -5.65 -4.31 12.23
C ILE A 414 -4.75 -3.54 13.19
N PHE A 415 -3.75 -2.85 12.66
CA PHE A 415 -2.89 -1.94 13.42
C PHE A 415 -3.50 -0.54 13.38
N ASP A 416 -3.55 0.11 14.53
CA ASP A 416 -4.11 1.46 14.69
C ASP A 416 -5.53 1.63 14.10
N PRO A 417 -6.47 0.72 14.43
CA PRO A 417 -7.79 0.72 13.80
C PRO A 417 -8.63 1.96 14.16
N GLY A 418 -8.41 2.55 15.33
CA GLY A 418 -9.23 3.65 15.86
C GLY A 418 -8.56 5.00 15.69
N PHE A 419 -9.37 6.06 15.63
CA PHE A 419 -8.87 7.42 15.48
C PHE A 419 -8.27 7.98 16.77
N CYS A 420 -7.06 8.51 16.66
CA CYS A 420 -6.32 9.20 17.71
C CYS A 420 -5.43 10.27 17.07
N ASP A 421 -5.77 11.55 17.20
CA ASP A 421 -5.07 12.63 16.51
C ASP A 421 -3.58 12.70 16.88
N VAL A 422 -2.72 12.65 15.87
CA VAL A 422 -1.27 12.84 15.99
C VAL A 422 -0.83 13.96 15.05
N ALA A 423 0.40 14.45 15.20
CA ALA A 423 1.00 15.28 14.17
C ALA A 423 1.17 14.45 12.89
N ASN A 424 0.89 15.03 11.72
CA ASN A 424 1.18 14.43 10.41
C ASN A 424 2.65 13.98 10.20
N SER A 425 3.55 14.39 11.09
CA SER A 425 4.98 14.01 11.11
C SER A 425 5.25 12.73 11.88
N GLN A 426 4.28 12.28 12.68
CA GLN A 426 4.43 11.34 13.79
C GLN A 426 3.33 10.28 13.72
N GLY A 427 3.48 9.21 14.49
CA GLY A 427 2.59 8.06 14.50
C GLY A 427 2.49 7.39 13.13
N THR A 428 1.29 6.93 12.82
CA THR A 428 0.80 6.54 11.48
C THR A 428 0.41 7.76 10.65
N GLY A 429 0.20 8.92 11.29
CA GLY A 429 -0.13 10.21 10.68
C GLY A 429 -1.63 10.50 10.57
N GLU A 430 -2.50 9.76 11.27
CA GLU A 430 -3.91 10.12 11.36
C GLU A 430 -4.13 11.49 12.02
N GLY A 431 -5.22 12.14 11.65
CA GLY A 431 -5.58 13.41 12.28
C GLY A 431 -6.72 14.14 11.60
N TRP A 432 -7.23 15.15 12.28
CA TRP A 432 -8.24 16.02 11.70
C TRP A 432 -7.63 16.93 10.62
N THR A 433 -8.26 16.98 9.45
CA THR A 433 -7.79 17.82 8.33
C THR A 433 -8.45 19.21 8.39
N VAL A 434 -8.14 19.97 9.47
CA VAL A 434 -8.78 21.26 9.80
C VAL A 434 -8.21 22.44 8.98
N GLY A 435 -9.08 23.33 8.51
CA GLY A 435 -8.73 24.70 8.07
C GLY A 435 -8.80 24.98 6.55
N GLY A 436 -8.88 26.27 6.18
CA GLY A 436 -8.82 26.74 4.78
C GLY A 436 -10.01 26.32 3.91
N ALA A 437 -9.74 25.99 2.63
CA ALA A 437 -10.74 25.58 1.64
C ALA A 437 -11.43 24.21 1.94
N ASN A 438 -11.06 23.57 3.06
CA ASN A 438 -11.58 22.27 3.49
C ASN A 438 -12.86 22.34 4.34
N GLY A 439 -13.33 23.54 4.71
CA GLY A 439 -14.50 23.71 5.58
C GLY A 439 -14.27 23.20 7.03
N TYR A 440 -15.28 23.34 7.89
CA TYR A 440 -15.17 23.29 9.37
C TYR A 440 -14.64 21.96 9.95
N SER A 441 -13.91 22.03 11.07
CA SER A 441 -13.94 21.02 12.14
C SER A 441 -13.48 21.59 13.50
N PRO A 442 -14.35 21.68 14.52
CA PRO A 442 -13.93 21.44 15.91
C PRO A 442 -13.82 19.92 16.11
N ALA A 443 -12.74 19.37 16.68
CA ALA A 443 -12.50 17.93 16.99
C ALA A 443 -13.76 17.00 16.94
N GLN A 444 -14.27 16.73 15.72
CA GLN A 444 -15.54 16.02 15.55
C GLN A 444 -15.29 14.53 15.71
N PRO A 445 -16.27 13.76 16.20
CA PRO A 445 -16.12 12.32 16.34
C PRO A 445 -15.84 11.64 15.01
N VAL A 446 -14.76 10.85 14.96
CA VAL A 446 -14.35 10.08 13.80
C VAL A 446 -14.73 8.62 13.99
N SER A 447 -15.33 8.00 12.97
CA SER A 447 -15.63 6.56 12.95
C SER A 447 -14.80 5.84 11.90
N ALA A 448 -14.30 4.65 12.27
CA ALA A 448 -13.64 3.72 11.37
C ALA A 448 -14.25 2.32 11.52
N PHE A 449 -14.62 1.69 10.43
CA PHE A 449 -15.25 0.37 10.41
C PHE A 449 -14.41 -0.63 9.61
N TYR A 450 -14.26 -1.83 10.16
CA TYR A 450 -13.55 -2.95 9.56
C TYR A 450 -14.47 -4.17 9.58
N ASP A 451 -14.93 -4.57 8.40
CA ASP A 451 -15.82 -5.71 8.23
C ASP A 451 -15.13 -6.79 7.41
N LEU A 452 -15.10 -8.01 7.93
CA LEU A 452 -14.56 -9.17 7.24
C LEU A 452 -15.71 -9.98 6.62
N TYR A 453 -15.64 -10.21 5.32
CA TYR A 453 -16.58 -11.03 4.55
C TYR A 453 -15.91 -12.30 4.02
N ASP A 454 -16.68 -13.37 3.90
CA ASP A 454 -16.29 -14.54 3.11
C ASP A 454 -16.73 -14.31 1.66
N THR A 455 -15.76 -14.27 0.75
CA THR A 455 -16.04 -13.95 -0.66
C THR A 455 -16.73 -15.08 -1.41
N GLN A 456 -16.95 -16.24 -0.79
CA GLN A 456 -17.50 -17.44 -1.45
C GLN A 456 -16.73 -17.87 -2.71
N GLY A 457 -15.49 -17.39 -2.89
CA GLY A 457 -14.69 -17.63 -4.10
C GLY A 457 -15.03 -16.73 -5.29
N THR A 458 -15.78 -15.65 -5.11
CA THR A 458 -16.25 -14.69 -6.14
C THR A 458 -15.84 -13.25 -5.81
N PRO A 459 -14.53 -12.92 -5.71
CA PRO A 459 -14.05 -11.65 -5.13
C PRO A 459 -14.39 -10.34 -5.90
N TYR A 460 -15.15 -10.38 -6.99
CA TYR A 460 -15.73 -9.19 -7.63
C TYR A 460 -17.26 -9.10 -7.52
N ASP A 461 -17.94 -10.18 -7.12
CA ASP A 461 -19.35 -10.13 -6.77
C ASP A 461 -19.42 -9.82 -5.28
N LEU A 462 -19.96 -8.65 -4.93
CA LEU A 462 -20.13 -8.26 -3.53
C LEU A 462 -21.52 -8.65 -3.02
N ALA A 463 -22.41 -9.09 -3.92
CA ALA A 463 -23.81 -9.34 -3.59
C ALA A 463 -24.04 -10.72 -2.94
N ASP A 464 -23.09 -11.66 -3.07
CA ASP A 464 -23.14 -13.00 -2.51
C ASP A 464 -22.31 -13.20 -1.23
N ASP A 465 -21.53 -12.20 -0.84
CA ASP A 465 -20.73 -12.19 0.41
C ASP A 465 -21.57 -12.33 1.70
N GLY A 466 -22.86 -11.99 1.65
CA GLY A 466 -23.76 -12.08 2.80
C GLY A 466 -23.43 -11.09 3.92
N ALA A 467 -23.64 -11.51 5.18
CA ALA A 467 -23.31 -10.70 6.35
C ALA A 467 -21.82 -10.86 6.72
N PRO A 468 -21.17 -9.85 7.31
CA PRO A 468 -19.79 -9.96 7.72
C PRO A 468 -19.61 -11.07 8.76
N ILE A 469 -18.57 -11.89 8.59
CA ILE A 469 -18.20 -12.97 9.51
C ILE A 469 -17.47 -12.45 10.76
N ALA A 470 -16.92 -11.23 10.68
CA ALA A 470 -16.40 -10.46 11.80
C ALA A 470 -16.52 -8.97 11.51
N THR A 471 -16.71 -8.15 12.55
CA THR A 471 -16.86 -6.70 12.41
C THR A 471 -16.27 -5.98 13.61
N SER A 472 -15.68 -4.80 13.39
CA SER A 472 -15.34 -3.87 14.47
C SER A 472 -16.60 -3.34 15.20
N GLY A 473 -17.76 -3.37 14.54
CA GLY A 473 -19.00 -2.82 15.07
C GLY A 473 -18.81 -1.39 15.58
N ASN A 474 -19.25 -1.12 16.80
CA ASN A 474 -19.13 0.20 17.42
C ASN A 474 -17.78 0.47 18.12
N THR A 475 -16.79 -0.44 18.01
CA THR A 475 -15.54 -0.35 18.79
C THR A 475 -14.74 0.92 18.48
N PHE A 476 -14.71 1.32 17.20
CA PHE A 476 -13.98 2.51 16.73
C PHE A 476 -14.92 3.56 16.14
N ARG A 477 -16.14 3.63 16.67
CA ARG A 477 -17.17 4.58 16.26
C ARG A 477 -17.13 5.83 17.13
N GLN A 478 -17.22 7.01 16.52
CA GLN A 478 -17.32 8.30 17.19
C GLN A 478 -16.20 8.56 18.22
N LEU A 479 -14.95 8.33 17.84
CA LEU A 479 -13.78 8.61 18.65
C LEU A 479 -13.31 10.06 18.48
N THR A 480 -12.85 10.68 19.56
CA THR A 480 -12.26 12.03 19.59
C THR A 480 -10.93 12.00 20.32
N GLY A 481 -10.12 10.97 20.12
CA GLY A 481 -8.82 10.85 20.77
C GLY A 481 -7.81 11.88 20.25
N ASP A 482 -6.90 12.33 21.12
CA ASP A 482 -5.69 13.11 20.77
C ASP A 482 -4.48 12.55 21.53
N ASP A 483 -3.36 12.26 20.85
CA ASP A 483 -2.10 11.89 21.49
C ASP A 483 -1.12 13.07 21.41
N SER A 484 -1.19 13.92 22.43
CA SER A 484 -0.26 15.06 22.61
C SER A 484 1.22 14.65 22.69
N SER A 485 1.52 13.39 23.07
CA SER A 485 2.89 12.88 23.05
C SER A 485 3.40 12.68 21.62
N LEU A 486 2.50 12.41 20.67
CA LEU A 486 2.73 12.35 19.23
C LEU A 486 2.30 13.62 18.49
N GLY A 487 2.24 14.76 19.19
CA GLY A 487 2.00 16.05 18.58
C GLY A 487 0.54 16.32 18.20
N GLY A 488 -0.42 15.55 18.73
CA GLY A 488 -1.82 15.94 18.80
C GLY A 488 -1.96 17.31 19.49
N THR A 489 -2.81 18.18 18.93
CA THR A 489 -2.95 19.58 19.40
C THR A 489 -4.39 20.03 19.60
N ASN A 490 -5.36 19.14 19.37
CA ASN A 490 -6.77 19.47 19.42
C ASN A 490 -7.32 19.44 20.86
N GLY A 491 -6.53 18.98 21.83
CA GLY A 491 -6.86 19.06 23.26
C GLY A 491 -8.03 18.18 23.67
N SER A 492 -8.29 17.12 22.88
CA SER A 492 -9.33 16.13 23.16
C SER A 492 -8.84 15.08 24.17
N THR A 493 -9.54 13.94 24.30
CA THR A 493 -9.20 12.94 25.32
C THR A 493 -7.92 12.21 24.93
N ASP A 494 -6.98 12.07 25.87
CA ASP A 494 -5.73 11.33 25.66
C ASP A 494 -6.00 9.86 25.28
N CYS A 495 -5.52 9.47 24.09
CA CYS A 495 -5.61 8.10 23.56
C CYS A 495 -4.26 7.37 23.52
N SER A 496 -3.17 7.97 24.00
CA SER A 496 -1.82 7.36 24.03
C SER A 496 -1.76 6.03 24.80
N GLY A 497 -2.67 5.82 25.76
CA GLY A 497 -2.78 4.59 26.55
C GLY A 497 -3.74 3.53 25.97
N ALA A 498 -4.39 3.80 24.84
CA ALA A 498 -5.33 2.85 24.24
C ALA A 498 -4.57 1.68 23.60
N ALA A 499 -4.95 0.44 23.93
CA ALA A 499 -4.26 -0.76 23.43
C ALA A 499 -4.31 -0.93 21.90
N TRP A 500 -5.29 -0.31 21.25
CA TRP A 500 -5.41 -0.29 19.79
C TRP A 500 -4.61 0.86 19.15
N HIS A 501 -4.29 1.94 19.88
CA HIS A 501 -3.55 3.05 19.31
C HIS A 501 -2.07 2.68 19.19
N ASN A 502 -1.49 2.84 18.00
CA ASN A 502 -0.16 2.32 17.66
C ASN A 502 0.00 0.82 18.02
N GLY A 503 -1.10 0.07 17.98
CA GLY A 503 -1.19 -1.31 18.47
C GLY A 503 -2.05 -2.19 17.59
N TRP A 504 -1.89 -3.51 17.74
CA TRP A 504 -2.66 -4.49 16.99
C TRP A 504 -3.97 -4.86 17.70
N TRP A 505 -5.07 -4.83 16.96
CA TRP A 505 -6.37 -5.33 17.37
C TRP A 505 -6.82 -6.48 16.46
N ARG A 506 -7.29 -7.58 17.04
CA ARG A 506 -7.71 -8.76 16.26
C ARG A 506 -9.14 -8.60 15.77
N LEU A 507 -9.31 -8.56 14.45
CA LEU A 507 -10.62 -8.56 13.79
C LEU A 507 -11.23 -9.96 13.78
N ALA A 508 -10.46 -10.98 13.40
CA ALA A 508 -10.97 -12.34 13.26
C ALA A 508 -9.93 -13.41 13.61
N SER A 509 -10.42 -14.60 13.95
CA SER A 509 -9.61 -15.81 14.17
C SER A 509 -10.38 -17.05 13.75
N GLY A 510 -9.69 -18.17 13.53
CA GLY A 510 -10.31 -19.44 13.15
C GLY A 510 -10.66 -19.55 11.66
N LEU A 511 -10.12 -18.68 10.81
CA LEU A 511 -10.32 -18.75 9.37
C LEU A 511 -9.62 -19.98 8.77
N THR A 512 -10.08 -20.45 7.62
CA THR A 512 -9.48 -21.60 6.93
C THR A 512 -9.35 -21.34 5.44
N GLY A 513 -8.28 -21.85 4.84
CA GLY A 513 -8.11 -21.84 3.38
C GLY A 513 -8.84 -22.98 2.67
N GLY A 514 -9.54 -23.86 3.40
CA GLY A 514 -10.26 -24.99 2.80
C GLY A 514 -9.35 -25.87 1.93
N ALA A 515 -9.93 -26.55 0.93
CA ALA A 515 -9.17 -27.43 0.05
C ALA A 515 -8.42 -26.71 -1.08
N LEU A 516 -8.86 -25.51 -1.46
CA LEU A 516 -8.40 -24.80 -2.68
C LEU A 516 -7.76 -23.43 -2.39
N GLY A 517 -7.66 -23.03 -1.12
CA GLY A 517 -7.42 -21.65 -0.73
C GLY A 517 -8.74 -20.89 -0.61
N THR A 518 -8.78 -19.93 0.31
CA THR A 518 -9.94 -19.06 0.50
C THR A 518 -9.47 -17.62 0.57
N THR A 519 -10.12 -16.75 -0.20
CA THR A 519 -9.93 -15.31 -0.07
C THR A 519 -11.05 -14.74 0.77
N TYR A 520 -10.72 -14.13 1.90
CA TYR A 520 -11.64 -13.28 2.65
C TYR A 520 -11.44 -11.83 2.23
N ARG A 521 -12.42 -10.98 2.48
CA ARG A 521 -12.38 -9.55 2.12
C ARG A 521 -12.57 -8.70 3.36
N VAL A 522 -11.56 -7.90 3.70
CA VAL A 522 -11.68 -6.82 4.69
C VAL A 522 -12.15 -5.59 3.94
N HIS A 523 -13.35 -5.11 4.27
CA HIS A 523 -13.87 -3.82 3.82
C HIS A 523 -13.57 -2.77 4.89
N THR A 524 -13.00 -1.64 4.47
CA THR A 524 -12.75 -0.51 5.36
C THR A 524 -13.59 0.67 4.95
N THR A 525 -14.32 1.27 5.89
CA THR A 525 -15.18 2.40 5.60
C THR A 525 -15.26 3.34 6.78
N SER A 526 -15.49 4.62 6.52
CA SER A 526 -15.89 5.59 7.53
C SER A 526 -17.42 5.75 7.59
N THR A 527 -18.17 5.01 6.77
CA THR A 527 -19.62 5.14 6.69
C THR A 527 -20.36 4.11 7.53
N ASP A 528 -21.16 4.59 8.49
CA ASP A 528 -22.11 3.75 9.22
C ASP A 528 -23.31 3.43 8.31
N ALA A 529 -23.45 2.16 7.91
CA ALA A 529 -24.56 1.70 7.07
C ALA A 529 -25.94 1.95 7.70
N SER A 530 -26.02 2.10 9.03
CA SER A 530 -27.25 2.43 9.76
C SER A 530 -27.46 3.94 9.95
N SER A 531 -26.46 4.77 9.65
CA SER A 531 -26.48 6.22 9.79
C SER A 531 -25.57 6.89 8.75
N LEU A 532 -26.02 6.95 7.49
CA LEU A 532 -25.26 7.45 6.32
C LEU A 532 -24.89 8.96 6.34
N THR A 533 -25.10 9.62 7.47
CA THR A 533 -24.81 11.05 7.68
C THR A 533 -24.04 11.29 8.97
N ASP A 534 -23.56 10.24 9.66
CA ASP A 534 -22.95 10.33 10.98
C ASP A 534 -21.59 11.07 10.97
N GLN A 535 -20.93 11.14 9.81
CA GLN A 535 -19.68 11.85 9.60
C GLN A 535 -19.75 12.94 8.53
N ASP A 536 -20.97 13.38 8.15
CA ASP A 536 -21.19 14.44 7.16
C ASP A 536 -20.57 15.79 7.56
N ASN A 537 -20.23 16.00 8.83
CA ASN A 537 -19.60 17.22 9.37
C ASN A 537 -18.14 17.03 9.80
N THR A 538 -17.57 15.85 9.56
CA THR A 538 -16.21 15.49 10.02
C THR A 538 -15.22 15.51 8.86
N THR A 539 -14.06 16.12 9.07
CA THR A 539 -12.92 16.08 8.14
C THR A 539 -11.69 15.53 8.86
N ALA A 540 -11.37 14.28 8.56
CA ALA A 540 -10.27 13.55 9.17
C ALA A 540 -9.76 12.45 8.24
N MET A 541 -8.54 12.01 8.50
CA MET A 541 -7.96 10.79 7.94
C MET A 541 -7.61 9.85 9.07
N ASN A 542 -7.97 8.57 8.92
CA ASN A 542 -7.52 7.49 9.79
C ASN A 542 -6.57 6.58 9.01
N ALA A 543 -5.37 6.33 9.53
CA ALA A 543 -4.37 5.46 8.92
C ALA A 543 -4.33 4.10 9.64
N PHE A 544 -4.01 3.02 8.92
CA PHE A 544 -3.99 1.67 9.48
C PHE A 544 -3.06 0.73 8.73
N ALA A 545 -2.79 -0.43 9.32
CA ALA A 545 -2.20 -1.57 8.62
C ALA A 545 -3.02 -2.84 8.87
N ILE A 546 -2.88 -3.85 7.99
CA ILE A 546 -3.53 -5.16 8.12
C ILE A 546 -2.44 -6.22 8.20
N TRP A 547 -2.60 -7.21 9.07
CA TRP A 547 -1.73 -8.39 9.15
C TRP A 547 -2.56 -9.65 9.27
N ALA A 548 -2.09 -10.73 8.66
CA ALA A 548 -2.72 -12.03 8.71
C ALA A 548 -1.70 -13.15 8.99
N THR A 549 -2.17 -14.20 9.65
CA THR A 549 -1.39 -15.43 9.87
C THR A 549 -2.29 -16.65 9.78
N ALA A 550 -1.70 -17.81 9.55
CA ALA A 550 -2.38 -19.10 9.58
C ALA A 550 -1.38 -20.22 9.92
N THR A 551 -1.91 -21.36 10.37
CA THR A 551 -1.13 -22.59 10.53
C THR A 551 -1.18 -23.40 9.24
N GLY A 552 -0.02 -23.85 8.73
CA GLY A 552 0.07 -24.68 7.53
C GLY A 552 0.26 -23.91 6.22
N GLY A 553 0.54 -22.60 6.30
CA GLY A 553 0.85 -21.74 5.16
C GLY A 553 0.89 -20.27 5.58
N THR A 554 1.53 -19.42 4.78
CA THR A 554 1.59 -17.98 5.03
C THR A 554 0.49 -17.27 4.22
N PRO A 555 -0.44 -16.55 4.87
CA PRO A 555 -1.42 -15.74 4.15
C PRO A 555 -0.82 -14.64 3.31
N ARG A 556 -1.66 -14.02 2.47
CA ARG A 556 -1.34 -12.77 1.77
C ARG A 556 -2.40 -11.73 2.04
N VAL A 557 -2.00 -10.47 2.12
CA VAL A 557 -2.91 -9.34 2.27
C VAL A 557 -2.62 -8.30 1.19
N TYR A 558 -3.62 -7.92 0.41
CA TYR A 558 -3.45 -7.00 -0.73
C TYR A 558 -4.73 -6.21 -1.03
N GLY A 559 -4.59 -5.05 -1.66
CA GLY A 559 -5.72 -4.25 -2.15
C GLY A 559 -6.43 -4.90 -3.33
N ILE A 560 -7.76 -4.77 -3.39
CA ILE A 560 -8.65 -5.28 -4.44
C ILE A 560 -9.47 -4.12 -5.01
N GLY A 561 -9.44 -3.95 -6.34
CA GLY A 561 -10.24 -2.95 -7.04
C GLY A 561 -9.71 -1.52 -6.89
N ALA A 562 -9.86 -0.92 -5.71
CA ALA A 562 -9.26 0.34 -5.32
C ALA A 562 -8.69 0.24 -3.91
N MET A 563 -7.47 0.73 -3.73
CA MET A 563 -6.84 0.89 -2.42
C MET A 563 -6.51 2.35 -2.16
N GLN A 564 -6.53 2.76 -0.90
CA GLN A 564 -6.00 4.06 -0.51
C GLN A 564 -4.61 3.87 0.13
N ALA A 565 -3.70 4.76 -0.23
CA ALA A 565 -2.37 4.81 0.34
C ALA A 565 -2.10 6.20 0.91
N TYR A 566 -1.81 6.27 2.19
CA TYR A 566 -1.19 7.44 2.82
C TYR A 566 0.32 7.22 2.88
N VAL A 567 1.07 8.05 2.17
CA VAL A 567 2.52 7.88 1.98
C VAL A 567 3.29 9.01 2.64
N ARG A 568 4.41 8.65 3.29
CA ARG A 568 5.40 9.61 3.75
C ARG A 568 6.56 9.67 2.76
N LEU A 569 6.89 10.87 2.28
CA LEU A 569 7.83 11.12 1.19
C LEU A 569 8.99 12.03 1.64
N PRO A 570 10.13 11.46 2.07
CA PRO A 570 11.33 12.23 2.41
C PRO A 570 11.91 12.99 1.21
N GLY A 571 12.35 14.22 1.44
CA GLY A 571 12.93 15.09 0.42
C GLY A 571 14.30 14.60 -0.07
N GLY A 572 14.65 14.92 -1.32
CA GLY A 572 15.96 14.60 -1.92
C GLY A 572 16.24 13.09 -2.08
N GLN A 573 15.23 12.24 -1.92
CA GLN A 573 15.34 10.79 -1.98
C GLN A 573 14.22 10.17 -2.83
N ALA A 574 14.32 8.87 -3.08
CA ALA A 574 13.28 8.12 -3.77
C ALA A 574 12.55 7.18 -2.81
N SER A 575 11.23 7.28 -2.76
CA SER A 575 10.36 6.35 -2.04
C SER A 575 9.74 5.37 -3.03
N THR A 576 9.89 4.07 -2.76
CA THR A 576 9.39 3.00 -3.65
C THR A 576 8.41 2.11 -2.90
N PHE A 577 7.32 1.75 -3.59
CA PHE A 577 6.19 1.02 -3.05
C PHE A 577 5.81 -0.12 -4.00
N TYR A 578 5.28 -1.22 -3.47
CA TYR A 578 4.62 -2.21 -4.32
C TYR A 578 3.36 -1.61 -4.91
N LEU A 579 3.18 -1.77 -6.22
CA LEU A 579 2.01 -1.29 -6.93
C LEU A 579 1.02 -2.42 -7.13
N ALA A 580 1.39 -3.41 -7.95
CA ALA A 580 0.49 -4.46 -8.39
C ALA A 580 1.23 -5.73 -8.84
N GLN A 581 0.59 -6.88 -8.63
CA GLN A 581 1.07 -8.16 -9.15
C GLN A 581 0.44 -8.48 -10.50
N VAL A 582 1.26 -8.50 -11.55
CA VAL A 582 0.83 -8.75 -12.93
C VAL A 582 1.31 -10.13 -13.35
N ASP A 583 0.39 -11.07 -13.47
CA ASP A 583 0.66 -12.46 -13.86
C ASP A 583 1.09 -12.60 -15.33
N ALA A 584 1.90 -13.63 -15.62
CA ALA A 584 2.39 -13.93 -16.96
C ALA A 584 1.27 -14.18 -17.98
N THR A 585 0.08 -14.62 -17.52
CA THR A 585 -1.10 -14.82 -18.38
C THR A 585 -1.61 -13.54 -19.04
N TYR A 586 -1.14 -12.36 -18.61
CA TYR A 586 -1.44 -11.08 -19.22
C TYR A 586 -0.46 -10.66 -20.33
N ALA A 587 0.46 -11.53 -20.73
CA ALA A 587 1.33 -11.27 -21.87
C ALA A 587 0.55 -10.83 -23.11
N GLY A 588 1.02 -9.75 -23.76
CA GLY A 588 0.36 -9.14 -24.91
C GLY A 588 -0.87 -8.27 -24.58
N LYS A 589 -1.32 -8.21 -23.32
CA LYS A 589 -2.44 -7.35 -22.89
C LYS A 589 -1.96 -5.93 -22.52
N THR A 590 -2.91 -5.08 -22.15
CA THR A 590 -2.63 -3.70 -21.73
C THR A 590 -2.98 -3.53 -20.25
N MET A 591 -2.02 -3.12 -19.44
CA MET A 591 -2.23 -2.71 -18.06
C MET A 591 -2.64 -1.23 -18.01
N LEU A 592 -3.63 -0.93 -17.18
CA LEU A 592 -4.13 0.41 -16.86
C LEU A 592 -3.89 0.67 -15.38
N ILE A 593 -3.24 1.78 -15.06
CA ILE A 593 -3.03 2.26 -13.70
C ILE A 593 -3.73 3.61 -13.60
N ASP A 594 -4.70 3.71 -12.70
CA ASP A 594 -5.43 4.95 -12.41
C ASP A 594 -5.08 5.39 -10.99
N LEU A 595 -4.56 6.61 -10.87
CA LEU A 595 -4.24 7.25 -9.60
C LEU A 595 -5.12 8.49 -9.44
N TRP A 596 -5.83 8.58 -8.33
CA TRP A 596 -6.51 9.81 -7.93
C TRP A 596 -5.55 10.65 -7.12
N ASP A 597 -5.49 11.94 -7.46
CA ASP A 597 -4.84 12.96 -6.64
C ASP A 597 -3.36 12.64 -6.29
N PRO A 598 -2.54 12.15 -7.24
CA PRO A 598 -1.18 11.76 -6.88
C PRO A 598 -0.28 12.99 -6.74
N GLY A 599 0.46 13.03 -5.64
CA GLY A 599 1.65 13.86 -5.48
C GLY A 599 1.40 15.23 -4.88
N ASP A 600 0.51 15.33 -3.91
CA ASP A 600 0.23 16.55 -3.15
C ASP A 600 1.31 16.84 -2.10
N THR A 601 2.55 16.95 -2.56
CA THR A 601 3.76 17.01 -1.74
C THR A 601 4.16 18.42 -1.28
N GLY A 602 3.19 19.33 -1.18
CA GLY A 602 3.39 20.71 -0.76
C GLY A 602 4.54 21.40 -1.50
N ALA A 603 5.51 21.91 -0.74
CA ALA A 603 6.68 22.62 -1.26
C ALA A 603 7.74 21.73 -1.93
N LEU A 604 7.66 20.41 -1.79
CA LEU A 604 8.60 19.49 -2.44
C LEU A 604 8.13 19.17 -3.85
N SER A 605 9.06 19.13 -4.81
CA SER A 605 8.78 18.59 -6.13
C SER A 605 8.73 17.06 -6.08
N ALA A 606 7.90 16.47 -6.92
CA ALA A 606 7.71 15.02 -7.00
C ALA A 606 7.58 14.57 -8.46
N ASP A 607 8.39 13.59 -8.83
CA ASP A 607 8.32 12.88 -10.11
C ASP A 607 7.94 11.41 -9.87
N LEU A 608 6.89 10.96 -10.55
CA LEU A 608 6.34 9.62 -10.42
C LEU A 608 6.83 8.70 -11.53
N GLU A 609 7.30 7.51 -11.14
CA GLU A 609 7.79 6.47 -12.03
C GLU A 609 7.12 5.13 -11.76
N ILE A 610 6.91 4.35 -12.82
CA ILE A 610 6.49 2.95 -12.73
C ILE A 610 7.71 2.05 -12.98
N LEU A 611 7.94 1.07 -12.12
CA LEU A 611 9.04 0.13 -12.22
C LEU A 611 8.51 -1.26 -12.58
N GLN A 612 9.00 -1.77 -13.72
CA GLN A 612 8.71 -3.13 -14.17
C GLN A 612 9.74 -4.11 -13.60
N PRO A 613 9.30 -5.31 -13.17
CA PRO A 613 10.19 -6.35 -12.71
C PRO A 613 10.97 -6.96 -13.88
N THR A 614 12.22 -7.33 -13.62
CA THR A 614 13.11 -8.08 -14.52
C THR A 614 13.76 -9.21 -13.72
N SER A 615 14.36 -10.19 -14.41
CA SER A 615 15.11 -11.26 -13.71
C SER A 615 16.34 -10.76 -12.94
N SER A 616 16.77 -9.52 -13.16
CA SER A 616 17.96 -8.92 -12.53
C SER A 616 17.65 -7.81 -11.53
N GLY A 617 16.38 -7.46 -11.33
CA GLY A 617 15.97 -6.31 -10.52
C GLY A 617 14.79 -5.56 -11.13
N TYR A 618 14.80 -4.24 -11.05
CA TYR A 618 13.73 -3.37 -11.55
C TYR A 618 14.25 -2.37 -12.57
N THR A 619 13.45 -2.08 -13.61
CA THR A 619 13.74 -1.02 -14.58
C THR A 619 12.54 -0.09 -14.71
N THR A 620 12.75 1.17 -15.08
CA THR A 620 11.64 2.10 -15.29
C THR A 620 10.86 1.71 -16.55
N ALA A 621 9.54 1.63 -16.45
CA ALA A 621 8.65 1.32 -17.55
C ALA A 621 8.35 2.56 -18.39
N SER A 622 8.20 2.39 -19.70
CA SER A 622 7.63 3.41 -20.58
C SER A 622 6.13 3.25 -20.62
N PHE A 623 5.39 4.36 -20.54
CA PHE A 623 3.93 4.37 -20.52
C PHE A 623 3.38 5.61 -21.22
N SER A 624 2.18 5.50 -21.78
CA SER A 624 1.40 6.69 -22.14
C SER A 624 0.54 7.09 -20.95
N TYR A 625 0.33 8.39 -20.76
CA TYR A 625 -0.48 8.89 -19.65
C TYR A 625 -1.39 10.03 -20.10
N LYS A 626 -2.51 10.17 -19.40
CA LYS A 626 -3.44 11.29 -19.54
C LYS A 626 -4.05 11.58 -18.18
N ALA A 627 -4.02 12.84 -17.75
CA ALA A 627 -4.75 13.30 -16.59
C ALA A 627 -6.13 13.84 -17.00
N THR A 628 -7.10 13.70 -16.12
CA THR A 628 -8.46 14.24 -16.27
C THR A 628 -8.89 14.82 -14.93
N ARG A 629 -9.34 16.08 -14.93
CA ARG A 629 -9.90 16.70 -13.72
C ARG A 629 -11.19 15.96 -13.37
N GLY A 630 -11.29 15.44 -12.15
CA GLY A 630 -12.42 14.61 -11.75
C GLY A 630 -13.35 15.22 -10.71
N THR A 631 -13.11 16.47 -10.33
CA THR A 631 -13.90 17.21 -9.34
C THR A 631 -14.14 18.64 -9.81
N SER A 632 -15.24 19.23 -9.37
CA SER A 632 -15.60 20.63 -9.58
C SER A 632 -14.87 21.56 -8.59
N ASP A 633 -14.28 21.02 -7.52
CA ASP A 633 -13.62 21.77 -6.44
C ASP A 633 -12.59 22.78 -6.95
N SER A 634 -12.65 24.01 -6.45
CA SER A 634 -11.87 25.14 -6.94
C SER A 634 -10.37 25.04 -6.64
N ASN A 635 -9.94 24.16 -5.74
CA ASN A 635 -8.54 23.89 -5.43
C ASN A 635 -7.93 22.79 -6.31
N ALA A 636 -8.75 22.07 -7.07
CA ALA A 636 -8.25 21.05 -8.00
C ALA A 636 -7.43 21.69 -9.14
N SER A 637 -6.44 20.94 -9.61
CA SER A 637 -5.54 21.35 -10.69
C SER A 637 -6.25 21.37 -12.05
N ASP A 638 -5.84 22.29 -12.94
CA ASP A 638 -6.21 22.22 -14.37
C ASP A 638 -5.31 21.22 -15.11
N CYS A 639 -5.56 19.94 -14.88
CA CYS A 639 -4.71 18.85 -15.35
C CYS A 639 -5.11 18.27 -16.71
N ASN A 640 -6.19 18.73 -17.34
CA ASN A 640 -6.72 18.10 -18.57
C ASN A 640 -5.75 18.16 -19.77
N ALA A 641 -4.80 19.10 -19.74
CA ALA A 641 -3.74 19.21 -20.73
C ALA A 641 -2.53 18.29 -20.45
N VAL A 642 -2.45 17.68 -19.27
CA VAL A 642 -1.34 16.79 -18.88
C VAL A 642 -1.54 15.44 -19.54
N THR A 643 -0.81 15.21 -20.63
CA THR A 643 -0.84 13.97 -21.42
C THR A 643 0.50 13.76 -22.10
N GLY A 644 0.88 12.51 -22.37
CA GLY A 644 2.16 12.22 -23.03
C GLY A 644 2.53 10.75 -23.08
N THR A 645 3.76 10.49 -23.49
CA THR A 645 4.42 9.18 -23.38
C THR A 645 5.81 9.39 -22.81
N SER A 646 6.09 8.78 -21.67
CA SER A 646 7.30 9.02 -20.90
C SER A 646 7.62 7.80 -20.02
N THR A 647 8.69 7.89 -19.26
CA THR A 647 9.03 6.99 -18.15
C THR A 647 8.76 7.63 -16.78
N THR A 648 8.38 8.90 -16.77
CA THR A 648 8.10 9.69 -15.57
C THR A 648 7.01 10.73 -15.81
N VAL A 649 6.26 11.09 -14.76
CA VAL A 649 5.28 12.18 -14.74
C VAL A 649 5.56 13.06 -13.53
N GLN A 650 5.76 14.37 -13.75
CA GLN A 650 5.88 15.33 -12.65
C GLN A 650 4.50 15.57 -12.03
N THR A 651 4.34 15.18 -10.78
CA THR A 651 3.09 15.32 -10.02
C THR A 651 3.05 16.64 -9.24
N ASN A 652 4.20 17.16 -8.83
CA ASN A 652 4.33 18.46 -8.18
C ASN A 652 5.62 19.17 -8.58
N SER A 653 5.53 20.48 -8.86
CA SER A 653 6.66 21.33 -9.19
C SER A 653 7.05 22.29 -8.06
N GLY A 654 7.12 21.79 -6.82
CA GLY A 654 7.61 22.53 -5.65
C GLY A 654 6.69 23.66 -5.20
N GLY A 655 5.52 23.29 -4.67
CA GLY A 655 4.47 24.23 -4.24
C GLY A 655 3.35 24.41 -5.26
N SER A 656 3.39 23.66 -6.37
CA SER A 656 2.34 23.63 -7.38
C SER A 656 2.05 22.18 -7.73
N SER A 657 1.02 21.63 -7.08
CA SER A 657 0.45 20.35 -7.49
C SER A 657 -0.05 20.46 -8.92
N LYS A 658 0.22 19.41 -9.71
CA LYS A 658 -0.22 19.31 -11.12
C LYS A 658 -1.44 18.42 -11.26
N LEU A 659 -1.73 17.62 -10.24
CA LEU A 659 -2.70 16.55 -10.29
C LEU A 659 -3.65 16.54 -9.09
N ASN A 660 -3.67 17.61 -8.28
CA ASN A 660 -4.64 17.78 -7.20
C ASN A 660 -6.08 17.60 -7.71
N GLY A 661 -6.86 16.68 -7.14
CA GLY A 661 -8.23 16.39 -7.59
C GLY A 661 -8.34 15.84 -9.02
N CYS A 662 -7.29 15.18 -9.51
CA CYS A 662 -7.24 14.63 -10.87
C CYS A 662 -7.03 13.13 -10.91
N TRP A 663 -7.66 12.49 -11.89
CA TRP A 663 -7.32 11.12 -12.28
C TRP A 663 -6.13 11.14 -13.24
N LEU A 664 -5.01 10.52 -12.86
CA LEU A 664 -3.91 10.19 -13.76
C LEU A 664 -4.06 8.74 -14.24
N ARG A 665 -4.40 8.55 -15.52
CA ARG A 665 -4.43 7.24 -16.17
C ARG A 665 -3.13 6.98 -16.90
N MET A 666 -2.38 5.96 -16.49
CA MET A 666 -1.21 5.43 -17.19
C MET A 666 -1.55 4.12 -17.90
N THR A 667 -1.07 3.96 -19.12
CA THR A 667 -1.34 2.81 -19.99
C THR A 667 -0.02 2.16 -20.42
N ILE A 668 0.13 0.87 -20.10
CA ILE A 668 1.33 0.08 -20.39
C ILE A 668 0.96 -1.14 -21.21
N ALA A 669 1.55 -1.27 -22.40
CA ALA A 669 1.44 -2.48 -23.21
C ALA A 669 2.43 -3.53 -22.70
N LEU A 670 1.92 -4.69 -22.27
CA LEU A 670 2.75 -5.81 -21.85
C LEU A 670 3.26 -6.53 -23.11
N PRO A 671 4.57 -6.82 -23.22
CA PRO A 671 5.10 -7.61 -24.34
C PRO A 671 4.40 -8.97 -24.44
N SER A 672 4.29 -9.54 -25.65
CA SER A 672 3.83 -10.93 -25.83
C SER A 672 4.76 -11.96 -25.17
N THR A 673 5.98 -11.54 -24.82
CA THR A 673 6.99 -12.33 -24.09
C THR A 673 7.01 -12.05 -22.59
N TYR A 674 6.07 -11.27 -22.06
CA TYR A 674 5.99 -10.99 -20.62
C TYR A 674 5.84 -12.31 -19.84
N SER A 675 6.68 -12.49 -18.83
CA SER A 675 6.81 -13.75 -18.08
C SER A 675 6.64 -13.60 -16.57
N ALA A 676 6.28 -12.40 -16.10
CA ALA A 676 6.19 -12.08 -14.67
C ALA A 676 7.45 -12.53 -13.90
N PRO A 677 8.64 -11.97 -14.19
CA PRO A 677 9.88 -12.41 -13.54
C PRO A 677 9.84 -12.19 -12.02
N ILE A 678 10.68 -12.93 -11.29
CA ILE A 678 10.96 -12.75 -9.86
C ILE A 678 12.30 -12.01 -9.73
N PRO A 679 12.31 -10.70 -9.41
CA PRO A 679 13.54 -9.97 -9.14
C PRO A 679 14.30 -10.52 -7.92
N PRO A 680 15.63 -10.36 -7.84
CA PRO A 680 16.39 -10.75 -6.66
C PRO A 680 15.88 -10.07 -5.39
N GLY A 681 15.63 -10.87 -4.35
CA GLY A 681 15.09 -10.39 -3.05
C GLY A 681 13.56 -10.41 -2.95
N GLU A 682 12.85 -10.63 -4.06
CA GLU A 682 11.40 -10.82 -4.07
C GLU A 682 11.05 -12.29 -3.81
N THR A 683 9.94 -12.52 -3.10
CA THR A 683 9.42 -13.87 -2.85
C THR A 683 8.41 -14.33 -3.90
N GLU A 684 7.89 -13.40 -4.69
CA GLU A 684 6.81 -13.66 -5.64
C GLU A 684 7.06 -13.05 -7.03
N PRO A 685 6.54 -13.67 -8.10
CA PRO A 685 6.68 -13.17 -9.47
C PRO A 685 5.78 -11.97 -9.74
N GLY A 686 6.20 -11.16 -10.72
CA GLY A 686 5.32 -10.22 -11.40
C GLY A 686 4.94 -8.98 -10.60
N TRP A 687 5.62 -8.67 -9.49
CA TRP A 687 5.36 -7.47 -8.71
C TRP A 687 5.97 -6.23 -9.34
N TRP A 688 5.10 -5.34 -9.82
CA TRP A 688 5.45 -4.00 -10.28
C TRP A 688 5.50 -3.03 -9.09
N LYS A 689 6.32 -2.00 -9.21
CA LYS A 689 6.49 -0.98 -8.17
C LYS A 689 6.18 0.41 -8.70
N ILE A 690 5.80 1.31 -7.81
CA ILE A 690 5.65 2.73 -8.06
C ILE A 690 6.70 3.47 -7.24
N ARG A 691 7.27 4.53 -7.80
CA ARG A 691 8.35 5.29 -7.15
C ARG A 691 8.12 6.78 -7.30
N TYR A 692 8.19 7.48 -6.17
CA TYR A 692 8.26 8.94 -6.12
C TYR A 692 9.71 9.36 -5.96
N ARG A 693 10.20 10.21 -6.87
CA ARG A 693 11.48 10.90 -6.73
C ARG A 693 11.24 12.30 -6.21
N MET A 694 11.70 12.56 -5.00
CA MET A 694 11.46 13.81 -4.29
C MET A 694 12.61 14.78 -4.50
N GLY A 695 12.29 16.04 -4.78
CA GLY A 695 13.23 17.15 -4.65
C GLY A 695 13.42 17.56 -3.19
N GLY A 696 14.23 18.60 -2.96
CA GLY A 696 14.48 19.16 -1.62
C GLY A 696 15.61 18.48 -0.82
N SER A 697 15.65 18.75 0.48
CA SER A 697 16.69 18.25 1.41
C SER A 697 16.30 16.89 2.01
N PRO A 698 17.26 15.98 2.29
CA PRO A 698 17.03 14.74 3.05
C PRO A 698 16.42 14.92 4.44
N THR A 699 16.47 16.12 5.01
CA THR A 699 15.85 16.46 6.31
C THR A 699 14.42 16.97 6.18
N SER A 700 13.96 17.22 4.95
CA SER A 700 12.58 17.59 4.64
C SER A 700 11.74 16.34 4.41
N TYR A 701 10.43 16.45 4.57
CA TYR A 701 9.50 15.43 4.09
C TYR A 701 8.18 16.10 3.71
N SER A 702 7.36 15.36 2.97
CA SER A 702 5.95 15.67 2.76
C SER A 702 5.15 14.37 2.84
N THR A 703 3.84 14.49 2.78
CA THR A 703 2.90 13.37 2.80
C THR A 703 1.96 13.51 1.62
N ASP A 704 1.45 12.39 1.13
CA ASP A 704 0.49 12.36 0.04
C ASP A 704 -0.52 11.27 0.36
N MET A 705 -1.79 11.51 0.04
CA MET A 705 -2.82 10.48 0.12
C MET A 705 -3.40 10.32 -1.28
N THR A 706 -3.53 9.08 -1.72
CA THR A 706 -3.89 8.83 -3.11
C THR A 706 -4.61 7.50 -3.24
N THR A 707 -5.62 7.47 -4.12
CA THR A 707 -6.39 6.26 -4.42
C THR A 707 -5.82 5.57 -5.66
N TRP A 708 -5.49 4.29 -5.54
CA TRP A 708 -4.84 3.51 -6.61
C TRP A 708 -5.77 2.42 -7.14
N LYS A 709 -5.82 2.31 -8.47
CA LYS A 709 -6.51 1.22 -9.17
C LYS A 709 -5.60 0.67 -10.26
N VAL A 710 -5.47 -0.65 -10.31
CA VAL A 710 -4.77 -1.33 -11.41
C VAL A 710 -5.70 -2.36 -12.02
N SER A 711 -5.79 -2.33 -13.35
CA SER A 711 -6.60 -3.28 -14.12
C SER A 711 -5.89 -3.69 -15.40
N ILE A 712 -6.27 -4.83 -15.96
CA ILE A 712 -5.83 -5.26 -17.29
C ILE A 712 -7.01 -5.11 -18.23
N ARG A 713 -6.82 -4.41 -19.35
CA ARG A 713 -7.86 -4.19 -20.36
C ARG A 713 -8.36 -5.54 -20.89
N GLY A 714 -9.67 -5.76 -20.80
CA GLY A 714 -10.32 -7.02 -21.21
C GLY A 714 -10.51 -8.05 -20.09
N ASN A 715 -10.18 -7.73 -18.84
CA ASN A 715 -10.61 -8.47 -17.65
C ASN A 715 -12.03 -8.01 -17.20
N PRO A 716 -12.78 -8.79 -16.39
CA PRO A 716 -12.40 -10.00 -15.65
C PRO A 716 -12.53 -11.31 -16.43
N VAL A 717 -13.10 -11.30 -17.64
CA VAL A 717 -13.33 -12.53 -18.41
C VAL A 717 -12.69 -12.47 -19.78
N HIS A 718 -12.01 -13.54 -20.18
CA HIS A 718 -11.52 -13.69 -21.54
C HIS A 718 -11.71 -15.11 -22.06
N LEU A 719 -11.82 -15.23 -23.39
CA LEU A 719 -11.79 -16.52 -24.08
C LEU A 719 -10.35 -17.04 -24.10
N VAL A 720 -10.20 -18.32 -23.76
CA VAL A 720 -8.95 -19.06 -23.91
C VAL A 720 -9.04 -19.80 -25.25
N VAL A 721 -8.13 -19.46 -26.17
CA VAL A 721 -8.05 -20.13 -27.47
C VAL A 721 -7.65 -21.60 -27.22
N PRO A 722 -8.38 -22.59 -27.77
CA PRO A 722 -8.12 -24.01 -27.57
C PRO A 722 -6.73 -24.49 -27.99
#